data_AF-A0A6P5PN67-F1
#
_entry.id   AF-A0A6P5PN67-F1
#
_cell.length_a   1.000
_cell.length_b   1.000
_cell.length_c   1.000
_cell.angle_alpha   90.00
_cell.angle_beta   90.00
_cell.angle_gamma   90.00
#
_symmetry.space_group_name_H-M   'P 1'
#
loop_
_entity.id
_entity.type
_entity.pdbx_description
1 polymer ?
#
loop_
_entity_poly.entity_id
_entity_poly.type
_entity_poly.pdbx_seq_one_letter_code
_entity_poly.pdbx_strand_id
1 'polypeptide(L)'
;MAAGCLLALTLTLFQSGLIGPSSEEPFPSPVTIKSWVDKMQEDLVTLAKTASGVTQLADIYEKYQDLYTVEPNNARQLVEIAARDIEKLLSNRSKALVRLAMEAEKVQAAHQWREDFASNEVVYYNAKDDLDPERNESEPGSQRIKPVFIEDANFGRQISYQHAAVHIPTDIYEGSTIVLNELNWTSALDEVFKRNRDEDPTLLWQVFGSATGLARYYPASPWVDNSRTPNKIDLYDVRRRPWYIQGAASPKDMLILVDVSGSVSGLTLKLIRTSVSEMLETLSDDDFVNVASFNSNAQDVSCFQHLVQANVRNKKVLKDAVNNITAKGITDYKKGFSFAFEQLLNYNVSRANCNKIIMLFTDGGEERAQEIFAKYNKDKKVRVFTFSVGQHNYDRGPIQWMACENKGYYYEIPSIGAIRINTQEYLDVLGRPMVLAGDKAKQVQWTNVYLDALELGLVITGTLPVFNVTGQSENKTNLKNQLILGVMGVDVSLEDIKRLTPRFTLCPNGYYFAIDPNGYVLLHPNLQPKEPVTLDFLDAELENEIKVEIRNKMIDGESGEKTFRTLVKSQDERYIDKGNRTYTWTPVNGTDYSLALVLPTYSFYYIKAKLEETITQARYSETLKPDNFEESGYTFIAPREYCNDLKPSDNNTEFLLNFNEFIDRKTPNNPSCNTDLINRILLDAGFTNELVQNYWSKQKNIKGVKARFVVTDGGITRVYPKEAGENWQENPETYEDSFYKRSLDNDNYVFTAPYFNKSGPGAYESGIMVSKAVELNIQGKLLKPAVVGIKIDVNSWIENFTKTSIRDPCAGPVCDCKRNSDVMDCVILDDGGFLLMANHDDYTNQIGRFFGEIDPSMMRHLVNISLYAFNKSYDYQSVCDPGAAPKQGAGHRSAYVPSIADILQIGWWATAAAWSILQQLLLSLTFPRLLEAVEMEEDDFTASLSKQSCITEQTQYFFKNDTKSFSGLLDCGNCSRIFHVEKLMNTNLVFIMVESKGTCPCDTRLLMQAEQTSDGPDPCDMVKQPRYRKGPDVCFDNNVLEDYTDCGGVSGLNPSLWSIFGLQFILLWLVSGSRHYLL
;
A
#
# COMPACT_ATOMS: atom_id res chain seq x y z
N MET A 1 27.61 -91.10 31.21
CA MET A 1 27.02 -89.92 30.56
C MET A 1 25.58 -89.70 31.06
N ALA A 2 25.38 -89.51 32.37
CA ALA A 2 24.04 -89.28 32.95
C ALA A 2 23.99 -88.06 33.89
N ALA A 3 25.14 -87.49 34.27
CA ALA A 3 25.20 -86.29 35.12
C ALA A 3 25.24 -84.97 34.32
N GLY A 4 25.57 -85.01 33.02
CA GLY A 4 25.63 -83.81 32.16
C GLY A 4 24.26 -83.35 31.64
N CYS A 5 23.31 -84.27 31.43
CA CYS A 5 21.98 -83.93 30.91
C CYS A 5 21.07 -83.27 31.96
N LEU A 6 21.24 -83.57 33.25
CA LEU A 6 20.41 -82.96 34.30
C LEU A 6 20.78 -81.50 34.58
N LEU A 7 22.06 -81.13 34.42
CA LEU A 7 22.53 -79.75 34.59
C LEU A 7 22.15 -78.85 33.41
N ALA A 8 22.14 -79.40 32.19
CA ALA A 8 21.65 -78.70 31.01
C ALA A 8 20.13 -78.46 31.09
N LEU A 9 19.34 -79.45 31.54
CA LEU A 9 17.89 -79.32 31.67
C LEU A 9 17.47 -78.34 32.77
N THR A 10 18.19 -78.28 33.90
CA THR A 10 17.88 -77.32 34.97
C THR A 10 18.29 -75.89 34.62
N LEU A 11 19.38 -75.67 33.86
CA LEU A 11 19.72 -74.35 33.35
C LEU A 11 18.75 -73.86 32.25
N THR A 12 18.27 -74.75 31.37
CA THR A 12 17.28 -74.37 30.35
C THR A 12 15.90 -74.10 30.96
N LEU A 13 15.51 -74.82 32.02
CA LEU A 13 14.25 -74.57 32.74
C LEU A 13 14.28 -73.29 33.58
N PHE A 14 15.43 -72.92 34.14
CA PHE A 14 15.61 -71.61 34.82
C PHE A 14 15.68 -70.44 33.83
N GLN A 15 16.18 -70.64 32.61
CA GLN A 15 16.11 -69.61 31.56
C GLN A 15 14.70 -69.43 30.98
N SER A 16 13.85 -70.47 30.96
CA SER A 16 12.45 -70.35 30.54
C SER A 16 11.51 -69.77 31.61
N GLY A 17 11.97 -69.66 32.87
CA GLY A 17 11.22 -69.05 33.97
C GLY A 17 11.55 -67.57 34.24
N LEU A 18 12.52 -66.99 33.52
CA LEU A 18 12.98 -65.60 33.63
C LEU A 18 12.61 -64.73 32.42
N ILE A 19 11.88 -65.31 31.45
CA ILE A 19 11.16 -64.51 30.46
C ILE A 19 9.81 -64.20 31.10
N GLY A 20 9.78 -63.19 31.96
CA GLY A 20 8.53 -62.45 32.18
C GLY A 20 8.00 -61.99 30.81
N PRO A 21 6.68 -61.78 30.65
CA PRO A 21 6.19 -61.15 29.44
C PRO A 21 7.03 -59.89 29.25
N SER A 22 7.67 -59.76 28.09
CA SER A 22 8.34 -58.53 27.68
C SER A 22 7.43 -57.39 28.08
N SER A 23 7.90 -56.51 28.96
CA SER A 23 7.24 -55.24 29.25
C SER A 23 6.79 -54.68 27.91
N GLU A 24 5.47 -54.57 27.71
CA GLU A 24 4.92 -53.89 26.54
C GLU A 24 5.65 -52.56 26.43
N GLU A 25 6.23 -52.26 25.27
CA GLU A 25 6.85 -50.97 25.01
C GLU A 25 5.83 -49.88 25.42
N PRO A 26 6.21 -48.88 26.23
CA PRO A 26 5.27 -47.89 26.76
C PRO A 26 4.61 -47.04 25.65
N PHE A 27 5.10 -47.12 24.40
CA PHE A 27 4.59 -46.37 23.26
C PHE A 27 3.90 -47.31 22.24
N PRO A 28 2.67 -47.02 21.79
CA PRO A 28 1.95 -47.83 20.81
C PRO A 28 2.71 -48.02 19.49
N SER A 29 2.60 -49.23 18.92
CA SER A 29 3.16 -49.55 17.60
C SER A 29 2.53 -48.69 16.49
N PRO A 30 3.30 -48.30 15.45
CA PRO A 30 2.81 -47.57 14.27
C PRO A 30 1.53 -48.16 13.64
N VAL A 31 1.39 -49.49 13.62
CA VAL A 31 0.22 -50.16 13.03
C VAL A 31 -1.06 -49.90 13.85
N THR A 32 -0.91 -49.79 15.18
CA THR A 32 -2.04 -49.47 16.07
C THR A 32 -2.51 -48.05 15.81
N ILE A 33 -1.57 -47.10 15.78
CA ILE A 33 -1.88 -45.69 15.53
C ILE A 33 -2.56 -45.53 14.17
N LYS A 34 -2.04 -46.22 13.15
CA LYS A 34 -2.67 -46.26 11.83
C LYS A 34 -4.13 -46.69 11.89
N SER A 35 -4.42 -47.78 12.59
CA SER A 35 -5.79 -48.31 12.70
C SER A 35 -6.75 -47.36 13.43
N TRP A 36 -6.27 -46.61 14.42
CA TRP A 36 -7.09 -45.61 15.12
C TRP A 36 -7.37 -44.40 14.23
N VAL A 37 -6.35 -43.90 13.54
CA VAL A 37 -6.49 -42.78 12.61
C VAL A 37 -7.43 -43.14 11.47
N ASP A 38 -7.34 -44.36 10.94
CA ASP A 38 -8.22 -44.81 9.87
C ASP A 38 -9.70 -44.95 10.31
N LYS A 39 -9.95 -45.20 11.60
CA LYS A 39 -11.30 -45.18 12.17
C LYS A 39 -11.81 -43.76 12.42
N MET A 40 -10.95 -42.90 13.00
CA MET A 40 -11.29 -41.49 13.28
C MET A 40 -11.56 -40.68 12.00
N GLN A 41 -10.76 -40.89 10.95
CA GLN A 41 -10.97 -40.22 9.67
C GLN A 41 -12.32 -40.62 9.05
N GLU A 42 -12.67 -41.90 9.13
CA GLU A 42 -13.89 -42.43 8.53
C GLU A 42 -15.10 -41.85 9.24
N ASP A 43 -15.05 -41.77 10.58
CA ASP A 43 -16.09 -41.15 11.40
C ASP A 43 -16.28 -39.66 11.05
N LEU A 44 -15.18 -38.90 10.94
CA LEU A 44 -15.24 -37.46 10.62
C LEU A 44 -15.71 -37.18 9.21
N VAL A 45 -15.18 -37.88 8.22
CA VAL A 45 -15.55 -37.72 6.81
C VAL A 45 -16.99 -38.18 6.60
N THR A 46 -17.43 -39.26 7.25
CA THR A 46 -18.82 -39.73 7.16
C THR A 46 -19.78 -38.74 7.80
N LEU A 47 -19.44 -38.19 8.96
CA LEU A 47 -20.21 -37.13 9.60
C LEU A 47 -20.31 -35.91 8.67
N ALA A 48 -19.18 -35.47 8.11
CA ALA A 48 -19.13 -34.31 7.24
C ALA A 48 -19.92 -34.53 5.95
N LYS A 49 -19.72 -35.65 5.28
CA LYS A 49 -20.41 -36.02 4.02
C LYS A 49 -21.92 -36.12 4.21
N THR A 50 -22.35 -36.78 5.29
CA THR A 50 -23.77 -36.98 5.58
C THR A 50 -24.44 -35.68 6.00
N ALA A 51 -23.86 -34.94 6.95
CA ALA A 51 -24.53 -33.76 7.49
C ALA A 51 -24.55 -32.57 6.52
N SER A 52 -23.52 -32.38 5.70
CA SER A 52 -23.44 -31.22 4.79
C SER A 52 -24.30 -31.42 3.55
N GLY A 53 -24.37 -32.65 3.03
CA GLY A 53 -25.15 -32.96 1.83
C GLY A 53 -24.45 -32.62 0.51
N VAL A 54 -23.12 -32.77 0.43
CA VAL A 54 -22.31 -32.52 -0.79
C VAL A 54 -22.91 -33.23 -2.01
N THR A 55 -23.23 -34.52 -1.87
CA THR A 55 -23.78 -35.35 -2.95
C THR A 55 -25.18 -34.89 -3.36
N GLN A 56 -26.01 -34.52 -2.38
CA GLN A 56 -27.38 -34.09 -2.64
C GLN A 56 -27.41 -32.75 -3.38
N LEU A 57 -26.52 -31.82 -3.02
CA LEU A 57 -26.41 -30.57 -3.76
C LEU A 57 -25.90 -30.82 -5.17
N ALA A 58 -24.92 -31.70 -5.35
CA ALA A 58 -24.46 -32.11 -6.67
C ALA A 58 -25.61 -32.68 -7.53
N ASP A 59 -26.39 -33.62 -6.97
CA ASP A 59 -27.54 -34.22 -7.63
C ASP A 59 -28.61 -33.18 -8.04
N ILE A 60 -28.83 -32.14 -7.22
CA ILE A 60 -29.78 -31.05 -7.53
C ILE A 60 -29.31 -30.25 -8.75
N TYR A 61 -28.02 -29.89 -8.82
CA TYR A 61 -27.48 -29.20 -10.00
C TYR A 61 -27.59 -30.07 -11.25
N GLU A 62 -27.28 -31.36 -11.17
CA GLU A 62 -27.38 -32.29 -12.31
C GLU A 62 -28.84 -32.54 -12.75
N LYS A 63 -29.78 -32.50 -11.82
CA LYS A 63 -31.22 -32.69 -12.07
C LYS A 63 -31.82 -31.55 -12.88
N TYR A 64 -31.38 -30.30 -12.68
CA TYR A 64 -31.97 -29.11 -13.32
C TYR A 64 -31.07 -28.47 -14.39
N GLN A 65 -30.59 -29.27 -15.32
CA GLN A 65 -29.78 -28.79 -16.46
C GLN A 65 -30.54 -27.83 -17.38
N ASP A 66 -31.87 -27.80 -17.35
CA ASP A 66 -32.66 -26.91 -18.21
C ASP A 66 -32.72 -25.45 -17.69
N LEU A 67 -32.47 -25.23 -16.39
CA LEU A 67 -32.55 -23.90 -15.75
C LEU A 67 -31.31 -23.04 -15.97
N TYR A 68 -30.21 -23.62 -16.45
CA TYR A 68 -28.96 -22.91 -16.70
C TYR A 68 -28.20 -23.49 -17.90
N THR A 69 -27.25 -22.73 -18.42
CA THR A 69 -26.32 -23.18 -19.46
C THR A 69 -24.89 -23.04 -18.97
N VAL A 70 -23.99 -23.87 -19.52
CA VAL A 70 -22.57 -23.89 -19.18
C VAL A 70 -21.77 -23.24 -20.29
N GLU A 71 -21.31 -22.02 -20.06
CA GLU A 71 -20.52 -21.22 -21.00
C GLU A 71 -19.03 -21.24 -20.65
N PRO A 72 -18.13 -21.15 -21.65
CA PRO A 72 -16.69 -21.12 -21.40
C PRO A 72 -16.17 -19.71 -21.09
N ASN A 73 -15.26 -19.62 -20.11
CA ASN A 73 -14.41 -18.46 -19.88
C ASN A 73 -13.18 -18.54 -20.80
N ASN A 74 -13.28 -17.95 -22.00
CA ASN A 74 -12.13 -17.80 -22.88
C ASN A 74 -11.20 -16.68 -22.35
N ALA A 75 -10.23 -17.05 -21.52
CA ALA A 75 -9.32 -16.14 -20.83
C ALA A 75 -8.68 -15.10 -21.77
N ARG A 76 -8.21 -15.54 -22.94
CA ARG A 76 -7.60 -14.66 -23.94
C ARG A 76 -8.56 -13.59 -24.43
N GLN A 77 -9.79 -13.99 -24.77
CA GLN A 77 -10.81 -13.05 -25.23
C GLN A 77 -11.23 -12.07 -24.12
N LEU A 78 -11.39 -12.56 -22.88
CA LEU A 78 -11.75 -11.73 -21.74
C LEU A 78 -10.69 -10.65 -21.46
N VAL A 79 -9.41 -11.04 -21.47
CA VAL A 79 -8.26 -10.15 -21.30
C VAL A 79 -8.18 -9.11 -22.41
N GLU A 80 -8.40 -9.51 -23.67
CA GLU A 80 -8.41 -8.57 -24.80
C GLU A 80 -9.59 -7.58 -24.76
N ILE A 81 -10.77 -7.99 -24.27
CA ILE A 81 -11.93 -7.11 -24.11
C ILE A 81 -11.64 -6.10 -23.00
N ALA A 82 -11.20 -6.57 -21.83
CA ALA A 82 -10.87 -5.70 -20.70
C ALA A 82 -9.76 -4.70 -21.06
N ALA A 83 -8.71 -5.14 -21.74
CA ALA A 83 -7.63 -4.27 -22.21
C ALA A 83 -8.15 -3.16 -23.16
N ARG A 84 -9.04 -3.51 -24.10
CA ARG A 84 -9.64 -2.54 -25.03
C ARG A 84 -10.55 -1.53 -24.34
N ASP A 85 -11.27 -1.93 -23.29
CA ASP A 85 -12.17 -1.01 -22.58
C ASP A 85 -11.38 -0.06 -21.67
N ILE A 86 -10.30 -0.52 -21.04
CA ILE A 86 -9.35 0.34 -20.31
C ILE A 86 -8.67 1.30 -21.30
N GLU A 87 -8.21 0.84 -22.45
CA GLU A 87 -7.64 1.69 -23.52
C GLU A 87 -8.61 2.81 -23.90
N LYS A 88 -9.90 2.49 -24.13
CA LYS A 88 -10.91 3.52 -24.45
C LYS A 88 -11.15 4.49 -23.31
N LEU A 89 -11.22 4.01 -22.06
CA LEU A 89 -11.40 4.85 -20.89
C LEU A 89 -10.26 5.87 -20.78
N LEU A 90 -9.02 5.40 -20.82
CA LEU A 90 -7.83 6.24 -20.72
C LEU A 90 -7.69 7.16 -21.95
N SER A 91 -8.06 6.70 -23.15
CA SER A 91 -8.09 7.54 -24.36
C SER A 91 -9.14 8.66 -24.28
N ASN A 92 -10.33 8.38 -23.73
CA ASN A 92 -11.37 9.40 -23.55
C ASN A 92 -10.94 10.48 -22.54
N ARG A 93 -10.30 10.07 -21.43
CA ARG A 93 -9.71 10.98 -20.45
C ARG A 93 -8.57 11.81 -21.06
N SER A 94 -7.72 11.19 -21.87
CA SER A 94 -6.66 11.87 -22.63
C SER A 94 -7.21 12.96 -23.55
N LYS A 95 -8.31 12.70 -24.28
CA LYS A 95 -8.94 13.73 -25.14
C LYS A 95 -9.44 14.94 -24.35
N ALA A 96 -9.99 14.72 -23.15
CA ALA A 96 -10.43 15.80 -22.27
C ALA A 96 -9.24 16.66 -21.80
N LEU A 97 -8.11 16.04 -21.43
CA LEU A 97 -6.88 16.74 -21.07
C LEU A 97 -6.31 17.57 -22.22
N VAL A 98 -6.22 17.00 -23.42
CA VAL A 98 -5.67 17.71 -24.59
C VAL A 98 -6.50 18.96 -24.89
N ARG A 99 -7.82 18.86 -24.81
CA ARG A 99 -8.73 20.01 -25.00
C ARG A 99 -8.51 21.10 -23.95
N LEU A 100 -8.38 20.71 -22.68
CA LEU A 100 -8.10 21.64 -21.58
C LEU A 100 -6.76 22.36 -21.80
N ALA A 101 -5.71 21.61 -22.13
CA ALA A 101 -4.36 22.18 -22.31
C ALA A 101 -4.33 23.17 -23.46
N MET A 102 -4.95 22.82 -24.60
CA MET A 102 -5.05 23.72 -25.75
C MET A 102 -5.77 25.04 -25.43
N GLU A 103 -6.88 25.00 -24.68
CA GLU A 103 -7.57 26.23 -24.30
C GLU A 103 -6.79 27.02 -23.26
N ALA A 104 -6.11 26.38 -22.30
CA ALA A 104 -5.27 27.10 -21.33
C ALA A 104 -4.14 27.88 -22.00
N GLU A 105 -3.42 27.26 -22.94
CA GLU A 105 -2.36 27.91 -23.72
C GLU A 105 -2.88 29.12 -24.50
N LYS A 106 -4.03 28.96 -25.15
CA LYS A 106 -4.67 30.02 -25.95
C LYS A 106 -5.20 31.16 -25.09
N VAL A 107 -5.84 30.85 -23.97
CA VAL A 107 -6.39 31.84 -23.03
C VAL A 107 -5.27 32.66 -22.41
N GLN A 108 -4.22 32.01 -21.92
CA GLN A 108 -3.09 32.71 -21.34
C GLN A 108 -2.35 33.57 -22.38
N ALA A 109 -2.21 33.08 -23.62
CA ALA A 109 -1.57 33.86 -24.69
C ALA A 109 -2.34 35.15 -25.05
N ALA A 110 -3.67 35.16 -24.83
CA ALA A 110 -4.52 36.33 -25.01
C ALA A 110 -4.66 37.21 -23.76
N HIS A 111 -4.12 36.77 -22.61
CA HIS A 111 -4.24 37.47 -21.35
C HIS A 111 -3.39 38.75 -21.33
N GLN A 112 -3.93 39.79 -20.70
CA GLN A 112 -3.20 41.04 -20.46
C GLN A 112 -2.81 41.12 -18.99
N TRP A 113 -1.52 41.24 -18.73
CA TRP A 113 -1.01 41.42 -17.38
C TRP A 113 -1.52 42.75 -16.79
N ARG A 114 -2.22 42.65 -15.66
CA ARG A 114 -2.83 43.79 -14.95
C ARG A 114 -2.31 43.88 -13.52
N GLU A 115 -2.35 45.08 -12.96
CA GLU A 115 -1.98 45.35 -11.57
C GLU A 115 -3.12 46.03 -10.78
N ASP A 116 -4.19 46.44 -11.47
CA ASP A 116 -5.31 47.22 -10.97
C ASP A 116 -6.50 46.37 -10.48
N PHE A 117 -6.24 45.33 -9.70
CA PHE A 117 -7.26 44.39 -9.20
C PHE A 117 -8.23 44.98 -8.17
N ALA A 118 -7.87 46.07 -7.51
CA ALA A 118 -8.77 46.77 -6.60
C ALA A 118 -9.96 47.45 -7.32
N SER A 119 -9.83 47.70 -8.64
CA SER A 119 -10.90 48.31 -9.44
C SER A 119 -11.78 47.29 -10.15
N ASN A 120 -11.19 46.14 -10.52
CA ASN A 120 -11.85 45.03 -11.16
C ASN A 120 -11.54 43.76 -10.36
N GLU A 121 -12.40 43.45 -9.38
CA GLU A 121 -12.22 42.32 -8.49
C GLU A 121 -12.27 40.99 -9.26
N VAL A 122 -11.42 40.05 -8.85
CA VAL A 122 -11.41 38.69 -9.40
C VAL A 122 -12.39 37.82 -8.63
N VAL A 123 -13.41 37.31 -9.31
CA VAL A 123 -14.47 36.49 -8.70
C VAL A 123 -14.07 35.00 -8.73
N TYR A 124 -13.95 34.35 -7.58
CA TYR A 124 -13.65 32.91 -7.49
C TYR A 124 -14.16 32.28 -6.18
N TYR A 125 -14.22 30.95 -6.15
CA TYR A 125 -14.47 30.19 -4.92
C TYR A 125 -13.15 29.65 -4.36
N ASN A 126 -12.80 30.07 -3.14
CA ASN A 126 -11.65 29.53 -2.43
C ASN A 126 -12.07 28.31 -1.60
N ALA A 127 -11.37 27.19 -1.79
CA ALA A 127 -11.70 25.92 -1.17
C ALA A 127 -11.53 25.90 0.35
N LYS A 128 -10.64 26.73 0.90
CA LYS A 128 -10.28 26.73 2.34
C LYS A 128 -11.11 27.67 3.20
N ASP A 129 -12.00 28.44 2.58
CA ASP A 129 -12.78 29.46 3.26
C ASP A 129 -14.00 28.89 3.98
N ASP A 130 -14.35 29.50 5.11
CA ASP A 130 -15.57 29.20 5.84
C ASP A 130 -16.81 29.62 5.03
N LEU A 131 -17.79 28.72 4.93
CA LEU A 131 -19.02 28.93 4.16
C LEU A 131 -20.08 29.74 4.91
N ASP A 132 -19.77 30.26 6.09
CA ASP A 132 -20.71 30.95 6.96
C ASP A 132 -21.26 32.25 6.31
N PRO A 133 -22.59 32.40 6.15
CA PRO A 133 -23.18 33.55 5.48
C PRO A 133 -22.88 34.89 6.15
N GLU A 134 -22.68 34.89 7.47
CA GLU A 134 -22.50 36.08 8.31
C GLU A 134 -21.08 36.68 8.23
N ARG A 135 -20.10 35.94 7.70
CA ARG A 135 -18.74 36.42 7.50
C ARG A 135 -18.60 36.94 6.07
N ASN A 136 -18.51 38.26 5.93
CA ASN A 136 -18.08 38.92 4.70
C ASN A 136 -16.63 39.39 4.87
N GLU A 137 -15.69 38.43 4.90
CA GLU A 137 -14.27 38.74 4.75
C GLU A 137 -14.05 39.03 3.25
N SER A 138 -14.00 40.32 2.89
CA SER A 138 -13.68 40.78 1.53
C SER A 138 -12.26 41.31 1.53
N GLU A 139 -11.34 40.51 0.99
CA GLU A 139 -9.95 40.93 0.79
C GLU A 139 -9.87 41.84 -0.46
N PRO A 140 -9.02 42.88 -0.46
CA PRO A 140 -8.93 43.81 -1.57
C PRO A 140 -8.40 43.10 -2.84
N GLY A 141 -9.20 43.09 -3.90
CA GLY A 141 -8.85 42.52 -5.21
C GLY A 141 -9.47 41.15 -5.51
N SER A 142 -10.14 40.52 -4.54
CA SER A 142 -10.83 39.24 -4.70
C SER A 142 -12.26 39.27 -4.18
N GLN A 143 -13.19 38.69 -4.95
CA GLN A 143 -14.58 38.51 -4.55
C GLN A 143 -14.91 37.02 -4.43
N ARG A 144 -15.37 36.61 -3.24
CA ARG A 144 -15.62 35.19 -2.92
C ARG A 144 -17.02 34.75 -3.36
N ILE A 145 -17.11 33.60 -4.03
CA ILE A 145 -18.38 32.94 -4.39
C ILE A 145 -18.86 32.09 -3.21
N LYS A 146 -20.17 32.10 -2.93
CA LYS A 146 -20.83 31.16 -2.01
C LYS A 146 -21.59 30.11 -2.84
N PRO A 147 -21.01 28.92 -3.10
CA PRO A 147 -21.65 27.89 -3.91
C PRO A 147 -22.76 27.15 -3.14
N VAL A 148 -23.66 26.51 -3.89
CA VAL A 148 -24.66 25.58 -3.34
C VAL A 148 -24.12 24.17 -3.53
N PHE A 149 -23.91 23.46 -2.43
CA PHE A 149 -23.41 22.10 -2.46
C PHE A 149 -24.52 21.07 -2.49
N ILE A 150 -24.33 20.02 -3.30
CA ILE A 150 -25.16 18.81 -3.34
C ILE A 150 -24.31 17.60 -2.98
N GLU A 151 -24.90 16.59 -2.37
CA GLU A 151 -24.21 15.32 -2.11
C GLU A 151 -24.18 14.47 -3.38
N ASP A 152 -22.99 13.98 -3.73
CA ASP A 152 -22.78 13.14 -4.90
C ASP A 152 -22.13 11.79 -4.52
N ALA A 153 -22.65 10.73 -5.11
CA ALA A 153 -22.23 9.37 -4.81
C ALA A 153 -20.87 9.01 -5.43
N ASN A 154 -20.51 9.57 -6.59
CA ASN A 154 -19.24 9.26 -7.25
C ASN A 154 -18.06 9.90 -6.52
N PHE A 155 -18.28 11.04 -5.86
CA PHE A 155 -17.24 11.78 -5.14
C PHE A 155 -17.24 11.50 -3.63
N GLY A 156 -18.30 10.87 -3.10
CA GLY A 156 -18.45 10.60 -1.66
C GLY A 156 -18.51 11.86 -0.79
N ARG A 157 -18.81 13.03 -1.39
CA ARG A 157 -18.79 14.33 -0.72
C ARG A 157 -19.74 15.35 -1.34
N GLN A 158 -19.82 16.49 -0.66
CA GLN A 158 -20.57 17.66 -1.10
C GLN A 158 -19.82 18.42 -2.20
N ILE A 159 -20.44 18.58 -3.37
CA ILE A 159 -19.86 19.19 -4.57
C ILE A 159 -20.80 20.24 -5.20
N SER A 160 -20.24 21.15 -6.00
CA SER A 160 -20.95 22.15 -6.78
C SER A 160 -20.48 22.12 -8.23
N TYR A 161 -21.41 21.80 -9.15
CA TYR A 161 -21.14 21.71 -10.58
C TYR A 161 -21.13 23.07 -11.30
N GLN A 162 -21.41 24.17 -10.60
CA GLN A 162 -21.54 25.49 -11.22
C GLN A 162 -20.20 26.18 -11.46
N HIS A 163 -19.17 25.94 -10.63
CA HIS A 163 -17.87 26.61 -10.72
C HIS A 163 -16.75 25.65 -10.30
N ALA A 164 -15.51 26.00 -10.61
CA ALA A 164 -14.34 25.32 -10.05
C ALA A 164 -13.97 25.90 -8.67
N ALA A 165 -13.36 25.08 -7.82
CA ALA A 165 -12.74 25.53 -6.58
C ALA A 165 -11.27 25.86 -6.81
N VAL A 166 -10.75 26.81 -6.04
CA VAL A 166 -9.34 27.20 -6.05
C VAL A 166 -8.69 26.79 -4.73
N HIS A 167 -7.61 26.02 -4.80
CA HIS A 167 -6.71 25.77 -3.69
C HIS A 167 -5.50 26.70 -3.79
N ILE A 168 -5.21 27.39 -2.69
CA ILE A 168 -4.02 28.21 -2.52
C ILE A 168 -3.23 27.65 -1.32
N PRO A 169 -1.94 27.30 -1.48
CA PRO A 169 -1.09 26.89 -0.38
C PRO A 169 -0.99 27.96 0.71
N THR A 170 -0.89 27.53 1.97
CA THR A 170 -0.98 28.42 3.14
C THR A 170 0.20 29.41 3.24
N ASP A 171 1.34 29.11 2.60
CA ASP A 171 2.51 29.96 2.51
C ASP A 171 2.45 31.02 1.39
N ILE A 172 1.46 30.93 0.50
CA ILE A 172 1.30 31.84 -0.62
C ILE A 172 0.20 32.85 -0.31
N TYR A 173 0.52 34.13 -0.40
CA TYR A 173 -0.45 35.20 -0.19
C TYR A 173 -1.38 35.36 -1.41
N GLU A 174 -2.69 35.21 -1.20
CA GLU A 174 -3.70 35.25 -2.26
C GLU A 174 -3.85 36.62 -2.94
N GLY A 175 -3.61 37.72 -2.22
CA GLY A 175 -3.67 39.09 -2.75
C GLY A 175 -2.44 39.52 -3.57
N SER A 176 -1.49 38.61 -3.81
CA SER A 176 -0.31 38.91 -4.61
C SER A 176 -0.67 39.09 -6.09
N THR A 177 -0.06 40.07 -6.76
CA THR A 177 -0.33 40.37 -8.18
C THR A 177 -0.12 39.17 -9.11
N ILE A 178 0.84 38.28 -8.80
CA ILE A 178 1.06 37.04 -9.56
C ILE A 178 -0.13 36.08 -9.42
N VAL A 179 -0.64 35.89 -8.21
CA VAL A 179 -1.76 34.98 -7.92
C VAL A 179 -3.07 35.54 -8.48
N LEU A 180 -3.32 36.85 -8.35
CA LEU A 180 -4.52 37.48 -8.90
C LEU A 180 -4.58 37.43 -10.43
N ASN A 181 -3.42 37.57 -11.11
CA ASN A 181 -3.36 37.37 -12.56
C ASN A 181 -3.67 35.91 -12.94
N GLU A 182 -3.14 34.94 -12.20
CA GLU A 182 -3.44 33.52 -12.40
C GLU A 182 -4.94 33.24 -12.25
N LEU A 183 -5.56 33.71 -11.16
CA LEU A 183 -6.99 33.57 -10.91
C LEU A 183 -7.85 34.17 -12.03
N ASN A 184 -7.39 35.27 -12.62
CA ASN A 184 -8.09 35.97 -13.69
C ASN A 184 -8.11 35.14 -14.98
N TRP A 185 -6.95 34.75 -15.53
CA TRP A 185 -6.92 34.03 -16.81
C TRP A 185 -7.43 32.59 -16.68
N THR A 186 -7.16 31.93 -15.54
CA THR A 186 -7.62 30.55 -15.32
C THR A 186 -9.14 30.42 -15.16
N SER A 187 -9.86 31.53 -14.95
CA SER A 187 -11.33 31.51 -14.84
C SER A 187 -12.05 31.01 -16.10
N ALA A 188 -11.40 31.13 -17.27
CA ALA A 188 -11.95 30.62 -18.52
C ALA A 188 -12.00 29.07 -18.59
N LEU A 189 -11.22 28.38 -17.74
CA LEU A 189 -11.19 26.92 -17.71
C LEU A 189 -12.50 26.30 -17.20
N ASP A 190 -13.26 27.03 -16.38
CA ASP A 190 -14.55 26.59 -15.84
C ASP A 190 -15.55 26.18 -16.94
N GLU A 191 -15.54 26.85 -18.09
CA GLU A 191 -16.41 26.48 -19.23
C GLU A 191 -15.98 25.17 -19.89
N VAL A 192 -14.67 24.92 -19.96
CA VAL A 192 -14.12 23.70 -20.56
C VAL A 192 -14.29 22.52 -19.61
N PHE A 193 -14.09 22.73 -18.30
CA PHE A 193 -14.35 21.72 -17.27
C PHE A 193 -15.79 21.23 -17.31
N LYS A 194 -16.76 22.14 -17.41
CA LYS A 194 -18.19 21.81 -17.59
C LYS A 194 -18.42 21.01 -18.86
N ARG A 195 -17.89 21.48 -20.00
CA ARG A 195 -18.05 20.79 -21.29
C ARG A 195 -17.54 19.34 -21.27
N ASN A 196 -16.42 19.10 -20.60
CA ASN A 196 -15.87 17.75 -20.47
C ASN A 196 -16.77 16.84 -19.63
N ARG A 197 -17.37 17.38 -18.56
CA ARG A 197 -18.32 16.65 -17.70
C ARG A 197 -19.67 16.41 -18.39
N ASP A 198 -20.15 17.37 -19.17
CA ASP A 198 -21.37 17.24 -19.97
C ASP A 198 -21.22 16.17 -21.06
N GLU A 199 -20.01 16.02 -21.62
CA GLU A 199 -19.66 14.94 -22.54
C GLU A 199 -19.50 13.59 -21.83
N ASP A 200 -18.92 13.57 -20.62
CA ASP A 200 -18.70 12.36 -19.83
C ASP A 200 -19.11 12.50 -18.34
N PRO A 201 -20.29 11.98 -17.95
CA PRO A 201 -20.79 11.97 -16.57
C PRO A 201 -20.08 11.01 -15.61
N THR A 202 -19.05 10.29 -16.06
CA THR A 202 -18.20 9.44 -15.21
C THR A 202 -16.85 10.10 -14.86
N LEU A 203 -16.59 11.29 -15.40
CA LEU A 203 -15.34 12.01 -15.19
C LEU A 203 -15.23 12.56 -13.75
N LEU A 204 -14.14 12.22 -13.07
CA LEU A 204 -13.83 12.62 -11.68
C LEU A 204 -13.19 14.03 -11.65
N TRP A 205 -12.25 14.29 -10.74
CA TRP A 205 -11.60 15.58 -10.61
C TRP A 205 -10.84 15.93 -11.89
N GLN A 206 -11.09 17.15 -12.36
CA GLN A 206 -10.26 17.82 -13.36
C GLN A 206 -9.51 18.92 -12.64
N VAL A 207 -8.18 18.95 -12.74
CA VAL A 207 -7.35 19.91 -12.03
C VAL A 207 -6.35 20.59 -12.96
N PHE A 208 -6.18 21.89 -12.79
CA PHE A 208 -5.04 22.64 -13.32
C PHE A 208 -4.16 23.07 -12.15
N GLY A 209 -2.94 22.55 -12.10
CA GLY A 209 -1.90 23.02 -11.18
C GLY A 209 -1.04 24.07 -11.85
N SER A 210 -1.07 25.30 -11.34
CA SER A 210 -0.24 26.40 -11.83
C SER A 210 1.19 26.28 -11.30
N ALA A 211 2.16 26.73 -12.10
CA ALA A 211 3.56 26.90 -11.68
C ALA A 211 3.70 27.87 -10.50
N THR A 212 2.72 28.75 -10.30
CA THR A 212 2.66 29.67 -9.14
C THR A 212 2.33 28.93 -7.83
N GLY A 213 1.83 27.69 -7.88
CA GLY A 213 1.43 26.89 -6.71
C GLY A 213 -0.09 26.86 -6.46
N LEU A 214 -0.86 27.65 -7.20
CA LEU A 214 -2.33 27.64 -7.18
C LEU A 214 -2.87 26.41 -7.92
N ALA A 215 -3.89 25.75 -7.38
CA ALA A 215 -4.65 24.70 -8.07
C ALA A 215 -6.09 25.13 -8.31
N ARG A 216 -6.64 24.81 -9.49
CA ARG A 216 -8.08 24.91 -9.75
C ARG A 216 -8.62 23.56 -10.11
N TYR A 217 -9.67 23.11 -9.40
CA TYR A 217 -10.28 21.82 -9.65
C TYR A 217 -11.80 21.91 -9.79
N TYR A 218 -12.36 21.02 -10.59
CA TYR A 218 -13.80 20.94 -10.88
C TYR A 218 -14.31 19.50 -10.69
N PRO A 219 -15.50 19.29 -10.10
CA PRO A 219 -16.42 20.29 -9.53
C PRO A 219 -15.88 20.98 -8.26
N ALA A 220 -16.51 22.06 -7.81
CA ALA A 220 -16.08 22.73 -6.58
C ALA A 220 -16.49 21.94 -5.33
N SER A 221 -15.57 21.77 -4.39
CA SER A 221 -15.81 21.22 -3.05
C SER A 221 -14.98 21.97 -2.01
N PRO A 222 -15.45 22.06 -0.75
CA PRO A 222 -14.60 22.54 0.33
C PRO A 222 -13.39 21.62 0.50
N TRP A 223 -12.26 22.22 0.89
CA TRP A 223 -11.04 21.48 1.19
C TRP A 223 -11.22 20.67 2.49
N VAL A 224 -10.46 19.58 2.65
CA VAL A 224 -10.57 18.71 3.84
C VAL A 224 -10.04 19.40 5.10
N ASP A 225 -8.93 20.13 4.97
CA ASP A 225 -8.28 20.86 6.06
C ASP A 225 -8.48 22.37 5.89
N ASN A 226 -9.46 22.94 6.61
CA ASN A 226 -9.66 24.40 6.59
C ASN A 226 -8.52 25.11 7.33
N SER A 227 -8.12 26.28 6.82
CA SER A 227 -6.99 27.07 7.35
C SER A 227 -7.15 27.51 8.81
N ARG A 228 -8.37 27.41 9.39
CA ARG A 228 -8.68 27.83 10.77
C ARG A 228 -9.15 26.69 11.68
N THR A 229 -9.16 25.44 11.23
CA THR A 229 -9.39 24.30 12.14
C THR A 229 -8.17 24.17 13.05
N PRO A 230 -8.29 24.37 14.37
CA PRO A 230 -7.14 24.69 15.22
C PRO A 230 -6.04 23.61 15.30
N ASN A 231 -6.33 22.36 14.92
CA ASN A 231 -5.43 21.23 15.19
C ASN A 231 -4.73 20.62 13.96
N LYS A 232 -5.01 21.07 12.73
CA LYS A 232 -4.36 20.54 11.51
C LYS A 232 -4.12 21.65 10.48
N ILE A 233 -2.86 21.92 10.15
CA ILE A 233 -2.47 22.89 9.13
C ILE A 233 -2.31 22.17 7.79
N ASP A 234 -2.94 22.67 6.74
CA ASP A 234 -2.74 22.17 5.38
C ASP A 234 -1.34 22.49 4.85
N LEU A 235 -0.55 21.44 4.59
CA LEU A 235 0.78 21.51 3.98
C LEU A 235 0.77 21.16 2.49
N TYR A 236 -0.41 21.03 1.87
CA TYR A 236 -0.55 20.73 0.45
C TYR A 236 0.04 21.84 -0.42
N ASP A 237 0.92 21.44 -1.34
CA ASP A 237 1.39 22.24 -2.48
C ASP A 237 1.27 21.37 -3.73
N VAL A 238 0.69 21.93 -4.79
CA VAL A 238 0.42 21.23 -6.06
C VAL A 238 1.73 20.79 -6.72
N ARG A 239 2.78 21.61 -6.62
CA ARG A 239 4.05 21.41 -7.32
C ARG A 239 4.85 20.23 -6.77
N ARG A 240 4.54 19.80 -5.54
CA ARG A 240 5.13 18.63 -4.89
C ARG A 240 4.40 17.33 -5.23
N ARG A 241 3.26 17.40 -5.90
CA ARG A 241 2.46 16.20 -6.16
C ARG A 241 3.12 15.36 -7.24
N PRO A 242 3.16 14.02 -7.09
CA PRO A 242 3.78 13.14 -8.09
C PRO A 242 3.26 13.37 -9.51
N TRP A 243 1.94 13.59 -9.65
CA TRP A 243 1.30 13.90 -10.93
C TRP A 243 1.79 15.23 -11.54
N TYR A 244 2.07 16.25 -10.72
CA TYR A 244 2.64 17.49 -11.23
C TYR A 244 4.09 17.29 -11.68
N ILE A 245 4.90 16.60 -10.85
CA ILE A 245 6.33 16.40 -11.09
C ILE A 245 6.59 15.62 -12.38
N GLN A 246 5.85 14.53 -12.63
CA GLN A 246 6.00 13.74 -13.85
C GLN A 246 5.65 14.54 -15.12
N GLY A 247 4.63 15.40 -15.04
CA GLY A 247 4.21 16.24 -16.16
C GLY A 247 5.10 17.46 -16.36
N ALA A 248 5.80 17.91 -15.32
CA ALA A 248 6.63 19.11 -15.35
C ALA A 248 8.03 18.86 -15.94
N ALA A 249 8.59 17.66 -15.77
CA ALA A 249 9.94 17.35 -16.25
C ALA A 249 10.11 15.86 -16.58
N SER A 250 11.06 15.55 -17.46
CA SER A 250 11.43 14.17 -17.77
C SER A 250 12.26 13.52 -16.63
N PRO A 251 12.30 12.18 -16.55
CA PRO A 251 13.04 11.45 -15.51
C PRO A 251 14.50 11.88 -15.37
N LYS A 252 15.08 11.72 -14.19
CA LYS A 252 16.42 12.24 -13.88
C LYS A 252 17.31 11.29 -13.08
N ASP A 253 18.58 11.29 -13.43
CA ASP A 253 19.70 10.74 -12.65
C ASP A 253 20.30 11.89 -11.82
N MET A 254 19.94 11.94 -10.54
CA MET A 254 20.32 13.01 -9.62
C MET A 254 21.37 12.54 -8.61
N LEU A 255 22.46 13.29 -8.47
CA LEU A 255 23.40 13.09 -7.37
C LEU A 255 23.37 14.29 -6.42
N ILE A 256 23.06 14.03 -5.16
CA ILE A 256 23.10 15.03 -4.10
C ILE A 256 24.49 15.02 -3.48
N LEU A 257 25.17 16.16 -3.51
CA LEU A 257 26.48 16.36 -2.93
C LEU A 257 26.37 17.28 -1.71
N VAL A 258 26.76 16.77 -0.54
CA VAL A 258 26.63 17.48 0.74
C VAL A 258 27.99 17.89 1.26
N ASP A 259 28.19 19.19 1.48
CA ASP A 259 29.36 19.72 2.18
C ASP A 259 29.26 19.39 3.68
N VAL A 260 30.24 18.64 4.19
CA VAL A 260 30.33 18.25 5.60
C VAL A 260 31.61 18.78 6.26
N SER A 261 32.14 19.89 5.74
CA SER A 261 33.24 20.62 6.34
C SER A 261 32.88 21.20 7.72
N GLY A 262 33.88 21.66 8.46
CA GLY A 262 33.65 22.24 9.79
C GLY A 262 32.78 23.50 9.80
N SER A 263 32.72 24.24 8.69
CA SER A 263 31.99 25.52 8.59
C SER A 263 30.47 25.33 8.68
N VAL A 264 29.94 24.27 8.07
CA VAL A 264 28.51 23.98 8.06
C VAL A 264 27.98 23.51 9.42
N SER A 265 28.85 23.25 10.40
CA SER A 265 28.42 22.75 11.72
C SER A 265 27.46 23.73 12.43
N GLY A 266 26.41 23.19 13.06
CA GLY A 266 25.37 23.97 13.74
C GLY A 266 24.07 24.08 12.94
N LEU A 267 23.53 25.30 12.78
CA LEU A 267 22.24 25.54 12.14
C LEU A 267 22.24 25.14 10.67
N THR A 268 23.31 25.45 9.94
CA THR A 268 23.41 25.16 8.51
C THR A 268 23.33 23.66 8.22
N LEU A 269 24.09 22.82 8.93
CA LEU A 269 23.99 21.37 8.77
C LEU A 269 22.58 20.85 9.05
N LYS A 270 21.89 21.39 10.07
CA LYS A 270 20.49 21.03 10.33
C LYS A 270 19.59 21.37 9.14
N LEU A 271 19.73 22.58 8.58
CA LEU A 271 18.98 23.01 7.39
C LEU A 271 19.31 22.15 6.17
N ILE A 272 20.57 21.77 5.97
CA ILE A 272 21.00 20.88 4.89
C ILE A 272 20.33 19.51 5.01
N ARG A 273 20.34 18.88 6.20
CA ARG A 273 19.71 17.57 6.43
C ARG A 273 18.21 17.62 6.10
N THR A 274 17.52 18.67 6.54
CA THR A 274 16.11 18.89 6.20
C THR A 274 15.93 19.14 4.70
N SER A 275 16.76 19.97 4.08
CA SER A 275 16.67 20.30 2.64
C SER A 275 16.87 19.08 1.75
N VAL A 276 17.84 18.22 2.08
CA VAL A 276 18.07 16.96 1.34
C VAL A 276 16.89 16.02 1.53
N SER A 277 16.31 15.95 2.73
CA SER A 277 15.12 15.12 2.99
C SER A 277 13.92 15.61 2.18
N GLU A 278 13.65 16.92 2.16
CA GLU A 278 12.57 17.53 1.35
C GLU A 278 12.82 17.38 -0.15
N MET A 279 14.07 17.46 -0.59
CA MET A 279 14.47 17.24 -1.99
C MET A 279 14.19 15.81 -2.43
N LEU A 280 14.47 14.81 -1.59
CA LEU A 280 14.15 13.41 -1.89
C LEU A 280 12.64 13.17 -2.07
N GLU A 281 11.77 13.98 -1.44
CA GLU A 281 10.32 13.89 -1.69
C GLU A 281 9.90 14.33 -3.09
N THR A 282 10.73 15.12 -3.78
CA THR A 282 10.47 15.56 -5.17
C THR A 282 10.84 14.51 -6.21
N LEU A 283 11.36 13.35 -5.79
CA LEU A 283 11.79 12.28 -6.68
C LEU A 283 10.71 11.21 -6.83
N SER A 284 10.47 10.83 -8.08
CA SER A 284 9.53 9.77 -8.48
C SER A 284 10.26 8.44 -8.66
N ASP A 285 9.51 7.34 -8.79
CA ASP A 285 10.10 6.00 -8.93
C ASP A 285 10.88 5.81 -10.26
N ASP A 286 10.65 6.63 -11.28
CA ASP A 286 11.44 6.63 -12.52
C ASP A 286 12.79 7.35 -12.39
N ASP A 287 12.97 8.11 -11.31
CA ASP A 287 14.20 8.83 -11.02
C ASP A 287 15.22 7.95 -10.31
N PHE A 288 16.49 8.25 -10.53
CA PHE A 288 17.61 7.58 -9.87
C PHE A 288 18.39 8.58 -9.03
N VAL A 289 18.73 8.19 -7.81
CA VAL A 289 19.39 9.07 -6.85
C VAL A 289 20.47 8.36 -6.06
N ASN A 290 21.52 9.09 -5.72
CA ASN A 290 22.44 8.74 -4.64
C ASN A 290 22.84 10.02 -3.90
N VAL A 291 23.30 9.88 -2.66
CA VAL A 291 23.75 10.99 -1.82
C VAL A 291 25.20 10.75 -1.42
N ALA A 292 26.05 11.68 -1.83
CA ALA A 292 27.46 11.73 -1.47
C ALA A 292 27.71 12.89 -0.51
N SER A 293 28.68 12.71 0.39
CA SER A 293 29.17 13.76 1.28
C SER A 293 30.66 13.97 1.07
N PHE A 294 31.12 15.20 1.22
CA PHE A 294 32.53 15.51 1.07
C PHE A 294 33.03 16.52 2.10
N ASN A 295 34.26 16.29 2.53
CA ASN A 295 35.10 17.24 3.26
C ASN A 295 36.45 17.28 2.56
N SER A 296 37.51 16.76 3.19
CA SER A 296 38.82 16.52 2.57
C SER A 296 38.85 15.31 1.65
N ASN A 297 37.87 14.41 1.75
CA ASN A 297 37.62 13.26 0.87
C ASN A 297 36.12 13.19 0.57
N ALA A 298 35.73 12.52 -0.52
CA ALA A 298 34.34 12.26 -0.86
C ALA A 298 34.00 10.79 -0.59
N GLN A 299 32.81 10.56 -0.04
CA GLN A 299 32.28 9.22 0.25
C GLN A 299 30.75 9.21 0.09
N ASP A 300 30.20 8.05 -0.25
CA ASP A 300 28.75 7.84 -0.19
C ASP A 300 28.26 7.93 1.26
N VAL A 301 27.05 8.49 1.46
CA VAL A 301 26.46 8.67 2.80
C VAL A 301 25.90 7.36 3.35
N SER A 302 25.43 6.48 2.48
CA SER A 302 24.72 5.25 2.82
C SER A 302 25.50 4.01 2.38
N CYS A 303 24.84 2.84 2.42
CA CYS A 303 25.38 1.60 1.88
C CYS A 303 25.42 1.56 0.33
N PHE A 304 24.79 2.52 -0.34
CA PHE A 304 24.70 2.56 -1.80
C PHE A 304 25.98 3.15 -2.40
N GLN A 305 26.59 2.44 -3.34
CA GLN A 305 27.82 2.85 -4.03
C GLN A 305 27.56 3.38 -5.45
N HIS A 306 26.30 3.40 -5.87
CA HIS A 306 25.85 3.77 -7.21
C HIS A 306 24.47 4.43 -7.12
N LEU A 307 24.01 5.01 -8.23
CA LEU A 307 22.66 5.57 -8.33
C LEU A 307 21.60 4.48 -8.21
N VAL A 308 20.68 4.64 -7.26
CA VAL A 308 19.62 3.67 -6.99
C VAL A 308 18.27 4.28 -7.38
N GLN A 309 17.30 3.43 -7.70
CA GLN A 309 15.94 3.89 -7.98
C GLN A 309 15.39 4.64 -6.76
N ALA A 310 14.77 5.80 -6.97
CA ALA A 310 14.21 6.64 -5.91
C ALA A 310 12.85 6.13 -5.40
N ASN A 311 12.75 4.82 -5.15
CA ASN A 311 11.57 4.20 -4.57
C ASN A 311 11.42 4.56 -3.07
N VAL A 312 10.24 4.30 -2.51
CA VAL A 312 9.93 4.63 -1.11
C VAL A 312 10.96 4.06 -0.12
N ARG A 313 11.45 2.83 -0.34
CA ARG A 313 12.42 2.15 0.55
C ARG A 313 13.81 2.79 0.48
N ASN A 314 14.34 2.99 -0.72
CA ASN A 314 15.67 3.57 -0.94
C ASN A 314 15.70 5.03 -0.48
N LYS A 315 14.64 5.80 -0.72
CA LYS A 315 14.50 7.17 -0.19
C LYS A 315 14.55 7.17 1.34
N LYS A 316 13.91 6.21 2.01
CA LYS A 316 13.96 6.08 3.48
C LYS A 316 15.39 5.84 3.97
N VAL A 317 16.12 4.89 3.37
CA VAL A 317 17.54 4.62 3.71
C VAL A 317 18.40 5.86 3.55
N LEU A 318 18.22 6.60 2.45
CA LEU A 318 18.97 7.83 2.19
C LEU A 318 18.64 8.92 3.22
N LYS A 319 17.36 9.12 3.55
CA LYS A 319 16.93 10.09 4.59
C LYS A 319 17.53 9.75 5.96
N ASP A 320 17.49 8.47 6.35
CA ASP A 320 18.03 8.01 7.63
C ASP A 320 19.55 8.21 7.70
N ALA A 321 20.26 7.89 6.62
CA ALA A 321 21.71 8.09 6.54
C ALA A 321 22.08 9.59 6.56
N VAL A 322 21.32 10.44 5.88
CA VAL A 322 21.50 11.90 5.86
C VAL A 322 21.34 12.51 7.26
N ASN A 323 20.37 12.01 8.04
CA ASN A 323 20.13 12.50 9.41
C ASN A 323 21.33 12.26 10.36
N ASN A 324 22.12 11.21 10.10
CA ASN A 324 23.27 10.82 10.90
C ASN A 324 24.60 11.49 10.48
N ILE A 325 24.61 12.32 9.45
CA ILE A 325 25.83 13.00 8.96
C ILE A 325 26.42 13.91 10.04
N THR A 326 27.74 13.88 10.25
CA THR A 326 28.45 14.80 11.14
C THR A 326 29.44 15.68 10.38
N ALA A 327 29.49 16.96 10.72
CA ALA A 327 30.35 17.95 10.06
C ALA A 327 31.73 18.01 10.72
N LYS A 328 32.79 17.77 9.93
CA LYS A 328 34.20 17.87 10.35
C LYS A 328 35.12 17.95 9.14
N GLY A 329 36.18 18.75 9.25
CA GLY A 329 37.28 18.80 8.27
C GLY A 329 37.27 20.06 7.41
N ILE A 330 38.06 20.05 6.35
CA ILE A 330 38.23 21.16 5.39
C ILE A 330 37.39 20.86 4.14
N THR A 331 36.92 21.88 3.45
CA THR A 331 36.18 21.75 2.18
C THR A 331 37.12 21.54 1.00
N ASP A 332 36.91 20.48 0.20
CA ASP A 332 37.60 20.25 -1.08
C ASP A 332 36.59 19.94 -2.20
N TYR A 333 36.22 20.99 -2.95
CA TYR A 333 35.28 20.86 -4.07
C TYR A 333 35.82 19.99 -5.21
N LYS A 334 37.15 19.93 -5.42
CA LYS A 334 37.71 19.16 -6.54
C LYS A 334 37.44 17.68 -6.37
N LYS A 335 37.68 17.15 -5.17
CA LYS A 335 37.40 15.74 -4.87
C LYS A 335 35.90 15.44 -4.85
N GLY A 336 35.10 16.35 -4.28
CA GLY A 336 33.64 16.23 -4.27
C GLY A 336 33.07 16.08 -5.68
N PHE A 337 33.42 16.98 -6.60
CA PHE A 337 32.96 16.91 -7.98
C PHE A 337 33.58 15.75 -8.78
N SER A 338 34.85 15.39 -8.54
CA SER A 338 35.46 14.23 -9.22
C SER A 338 34.69 12.95 -8.90
N PHE A 339 34.38 12.73 -7.63
CA PHE A 339 33.56 11.60 -7.18
C PHE A 339 32.16 11.65 -7.81
N ALA A 340 31.55 12.83 -7.84
CA ALA A 340 30.23 13.01 -8.42
C ALA A 340 30.15 12.64 -9.91
N PHE A 341 31.15 13.04 -10.70
CA PHE A 341 31.21 12.67 -12.11
C PHE A 341 31.47 11.18 -12.30
N GLU A 342 32.31 10.55 -11.46
CA GLU A 342 32.55 9.11 -11.52
C GLU A 342 31.26 8.31 -11.25
N GLN A 343 30.46 8.73 -10.26
CA GLN A 343 29.15 8.16 -9.98
C GLN A 343 28.19 8.28 -11.18
N LEU A 344 28.13 9.47 -11.80
CA LEU A 344 27.30 9.71 -12.97
C LEU A 344 27.79 9.04 -14.27
N LEU A 345 29.01 8.52 -14.30
CA LEU A 345 29.58 7.82 -15.45
C LEU A 345 29.54 6.29 -15.29
N ASN A 346 29.00 5.76 -14.19
CA ASN A 346 28.78 4.33 -14.03
C ASN A 346 27.58 3.87 -14.89
N TYR A 347 27.84 3.10 -15.95
CA TYR A 347 26.83 2.61 -16.90
C TYR A 347 26.47 1.13 -16.70
N ASN A 348 27.09 0.45 -15.72
CA ASN A 348 26.85 -0.98 -15.50
C ASN A 348 25.56 -1.26 -14.73
N VAL A 349 24.94 -0.22 -14.16
CA VAL A 349 23.74 -0.30 -13.32
C VAL A 349 22.52 0.20 -14.09
N SER A 350 21.32 -0.21 -13.65
CA SER A 350 20.06 0.36 -14.16
C SER A 350 19.99 1.86 -13.83
N ARG A 351 19.53 2.67 -14.77
CA ARG A 351 19.46 4.14 -14.66
C ARG A 351 18.25 4.71 -15.41
N ALA A 352 17.92 5.97 -15.15
CA ALA A 352 17.00 6.71 -16.02
C ALA A 352 17.67 7.09 -17.34
N ASN A 353 18.96 7.42 -17.31
CA ASN A 353 19.78 7.83 -18.46
C ASN A 353 19.15 8.98 -19.28
N CYS A 354 18.48 9.89 -18.58
CA CYS A 354 17.84 11.08 -19.14
C CYS A 354 18.55 12.34 -18.61
N ASN A 355 17.90 13.15 -17.78
CA ASN A 355 18.52 14.33 -17.19
C ASN A 355 19.62 13.94 -16.18
N LYS A 356 20.87 14.33 -16.43
CA LYS A 356 22.00 14.08 -15.50
C LYS A 356 22.30 15.34 -14.70
N ILE A 357 22.10 15.29 -13.39
CA ILE A 357 22.20 16.48 -12.54
C ILE A 357 22.99 16.22 -11.26
N ILE A 358 23.77 17.22 -10.84
CA ILE A 358 24.46 17.26 -9.55
C ILE A 358 23.90 18.44 -8.77
N MET A 359 23.50 18.21 -7.51
CA MET A 359 23.05 19.27 -6.63
C MET A 359 23.98 19.38 -5.41
N LEU A 360 24.63 20.53 -5.25
CA LEU A 360 25.56 20.79 -4.15
C LEU A 360 24.87 21.62 -3.05
N PHE A 361 24.88 21.14 -1.81
CA PHE A 361 24.47 21.89 -0.62
C PHE A 361 25.69 22.31 0.21
N THR A 362 25.90 23.61 0.38
CA THR A 362 27.06 24.19 1.09
C THR A 362 26.67 25.55 1.71
N ASP A 363 27.51 26.06 2.61
CA ASP A 363 27.36 27.38 3.23
C ASP A 363 28.21 28.46 2.53
N GLY A 364 28.93 28.15 1.47
CA GLY A 364 29.81 29.13 0.82
C GLY A 364 31.13 28.50 0.38
N GLY A 365 31.81 29.10 -0.59
CA GLY A 365 33.01 28.52 -1.17
C GLY A 365 33.96 29.57 -1.70
N GLU A 366 35.26 29.41 -1.41
CA GLU A 366 36.30 30.30 -1.91
C GLU A 366 36.84 29.84 -3.31
N GLU A 367 36.76 28.54 -3.60
CA GLU A 367 37.29 27.95 -4.84
C GLU A 367 36.18 27.59 -5.85
N ARG A 368 36.46 27.82 -7.15
CA ARG A 368 35.53 27.56 -8.29
C ARG A 368 35.69 26.19 -8.96
N ALA A 369 36.70 25.39 -8.60
CA ALA A 369 36.98 24.05 -9.16
C ALA A 369 36.93 23.94 -10.71
N GLN A 370 37.33 25.00 -11.43
CA GLN A 370 37.17 25.14 -12.90
C GLN A 370 37.79 23.97 -13.70
N GLU A 371 38.92 23.47 -13.21
CA GLU A 371 39.67 22.35 -13.80
C GLU A 371 38.82 21.08 -13.94
N ILE A 372 37.98 20.78 -12.94
CA ILE A 372 37.14 19.57 -12.93
C ILE A 372 36.03 19.68 -13.98
N PHE A 373 35.35 20.83 -14.05
CA PHE A 373 34.30 21.06 -15.05
C PHE A 373 34.85 21.05 -16.48
N ALA A 374 36.03 21.62 -16.70
CA ALA A 374 36.69 21.59 -18.01
C ALA A 374 37.07 20.16 -18.47
N LYS A 375 37.41 19.28 -17.52
CA LYS A 375 37.78 17.88 -17.79
C LYS A 375 36.57 16.97 -18.00
N TYR A 376 35.61 17.00 -17.07
CA TYR A 376 34.49 16.04 -17.05
C TYR A 376 33.24 16.52 -17.81
N ASN A 377 32.96 17.83 -17.84
CA ASN A 377 31.72 18.39 -18.38
C ASN A 377 31.94 19.49 -19.43
N LYS A 378 32.90 19.28 -20.34
CA LYS A 378 33.23 20.27 -21.38
C LYS A 378 32.04 20.64 -22.26
N ASP A 379 31.19 19.66 -22.55
CA ASP A 379 30.01 19.78 -23.43
C ASP A 379 28.72 20.15 -22.66
N LYS A 380 28.81 20.36 -21.34
CA LYS A 380 27.68 20.73 -20.46
C LYS A 380 26.52 19.75 -20.58
N LYS A 381 26.83 18.44 -20.54
CA LYS A 381 25.84 17.35 -20.49
C LYS A 381 25.25 17.19 -19.10
N VAL A 382 26.03 17.48 -18.06
CA VAL A 382 25.58 17.46 -16.67
C VAL A 382 25.19 18.87 -16.24
N ARG A 383 24.05 19.02 -15.57
CA ARG A 383 23.67 20.30 -14.95
C ARG A 383 24.09 20.34 -13.50
N VAL A 384 24.58 21.49 -13.04
CA VAL A 384 25.05 21.66 -11.66
C VAL A 384 24.20 22.71 -10.97
N PHE A 385 23.44 22.28 -9.96
CA PHE A 385 22.68 23.17 -9.09
C PHE A 385 23.43 23.38 -7.79
N THR A 386 23.34 24.59 -7.25
CA THR A 386 24.06 24.93 -6.04
C THR A 386 23.18 25.67 -5.05
N PHE A 387 23.15 25.18 -3.81
CA PHE A 387 22.34 25.69 -2.73
C PHE A 387 23.23 26.30 -1.66
N SER A 388 23.07 27.60 -1.41
CA SER A 388 23.68 28.31 -0.29
C SER A 388 22.72 28.24 0.90
N VAL A 389 23.10 27.51 1.95
CA VAL A 389 22.21 27.19 3.07
C VAL A 389 22.62 27.92 4.35
N GLY A 390 21.62 28.42 5.08
CA GLY A 390 21.80 29.11 6.35
C GLY A 390 22.19 30.57 6.22
N GLN A 391 22.24 31.25 7.36
CA GLN A 391 22.70 32.62 7.43
C GLN A 391 24.19 32.62 7.77
N HIS A 392 25.01 32.93 6.78
CA HIS A 392 26.48 32.90 6.88
C HIS A 392 27.09 34.10 6.16
N ASN A 393 28.37 34.36 6.46
CA ASN A 393 29.16 35.44 5.86
C ASN A 393 30.16 34.95 4.81
N TYR A 394 30.16 33.66 4.47
CA TYR A 394 31.03 33.11 3.42
C TYR A 394 30.65 33.63 2.02
N ASP A 395 31.63 33.67 1.11
CA ASP A 395 31.43 34.12 -0.26
C ASP A 395 30.56 33.13 -1.06
N ARG A 396 29.57 33.68 -1.77
CA ARG A 396 28.62 32.96 -2.60
C ARG A 396 28.99 33.03 -4.08
N GLY A 397 29.87 33.96 -4.46
CA GLY A 397 30.24 34.22 -5.86
C GLY A 397 30.79 33.00 -6.59
N PRO A 398 31.71 32.20 -5.99
CA PRO A 398 32.21 30.98 -6.62
C PRO A 398 31.15 29.93 -6.91
N ILE A 399 30.20 29.76 -6.00
CA ILE A 399 29.12 28.78 -6.11
C ILE A 399 28.11 29.20 -7.18
N GLN A 400 27.74 30.48 -7.22
CA GLN A 400 26.93 31.05 -8.29
C GLN A 400 27.60 30.84 -9.66
N TRP A 401 28.92 31.05 -9.75
CA TRP A 401 29.66 30.81 -10.98
C TRP A 401 29.58 29.34 -11.43
N MET A 402 29.65 28.38 -10.51
CA MET A 402 29.50 26.95 -10.85
C MET A 402 28.13 26.64 -11.44
N ALA A 403 27.05 27.22 -10.88
CA ALA A 403 25.70 27.04 -11.41
C ALA A 403 25.55 27.61 -12.82
N CYS A 404 25.97 28.87 -13.03
CA CYS A 404 25.86 29.55 -14.31
C CYS A 404 26.69 28.87 -15.42
N GLU A 405 27.92 28.42 -15.13
CA GLU A 405 28.80 27.79 -16.11
C GLU A 405 28.26 26.43 -16.60
N ASN A 406 27.50 25.72 -15.75
CA ASN A 406 27.00 24.38 -16.03
C ASN A 406 25.49 24.33 -16.34
N LYS A 407 24.89 25.43 -16.82
CA LYS A 407 23.46 25.51 -17.18
C LYS A 407 22.51 25.05 -16.06
N GLY A 408 22.90 25.27 -14.80
CA GLY A 408 22.06 24.98 -13.65
C GLY A 408 21.47 26.25 -13.06
N TYR A 409 21.20 26.23 -11.77
CA TYR A 409 20.59 27.35 -11.06
C TYR A 409 21.10 27.46 -9.63
N TYR A 410 21.08 28.67 -9.09
CA TYR A 410 21.50 29.00 -7.75
C TYR A 410 20.29 29.26 -6.84
N TYR A 411 20.29 28.66 -5.65
CA TYR A 411 19.22 28.80 -4.67
C TYR A 411 19.77 29.19 -3.30
N GLU A 412 19.05 30.04 -2.56
CA GLU A 412 19.38 30.43 -1.19
C GLU A 412 18.36 29.90 -0.20
N ILE A 413 18.79 29.15 0.81
CA ILE A 413 17.91 28.60 1.85
C ILE A 413 18.29 29.19 3.20
N PRO A 414 17.75 30.36 3.59
CA PRO A 414 18.09 30.99 4.86
C PRO A 414 17.40 30.34 6.06
N SER A 415 16.24 29.70 5.86
CA SER A 415 15.37 29.21 6.93
C SER A 415 14.59 27.95 6.49
N ILE A 416 13.93 27.30 7.46
CA ILE A 416 13.10 26.10 7.21
C ILE A 416 11.93 26.42 6.27
N GLY A 417 11.29 27.57 6.43
CA GLY A 417 10.16 27.98 5.57
C GLY A 417 10.55 28.16 4.10
N ALA A 418 11.81 28.51 3.83
CA ALA A 418 12.33 28.64 2.46
C ALA A 418 12.68 27.30 1.80
N ILE A 419 12.88 26.23 2.58
CA ILE A 419 13.25 24.91 2.05
C ILE A 419 12.20 24.44 1.06
N ARG A 420 10.93 24.44 1.45
CA ARG A 420 9.83 23.86 0.67
C ARG A 420 9.70 24.46 -0.73
N ILE A 421 9.93 25.77 -0.87
CA ILE A 421 9.78 26.47 -2.15
C ILE A 421 11.01 26.21 -3.04
N ASN A 422 12.21 26.31 -2.46
CA ASN A 422 13.45 26.24 -3.25
C ASN A 422 13.84 24.82 -3.63
N THR A 423 13.43 23.80 -2.86
CA THR A 423 13.74 22.40 -3.19
C THR A 423 12.88 21.83 -4.31
N GLN A 424 11.89 22.55 -4.83
CA GLN A 424 11.05 22.11 -5.97
C GLN A 424 11.25 22.93 -7.24
N GLU A 425 11.76 24.17 -7.12
CA GLU A 425 11.90 25.12 -8.23
C GLU A 425 12.89 24.67 -9.32
N TYR A 426 13.77 23.70 -9.04
CA TYR A 426 14.68 23.15 -10.04
C TYR A 426 13.95 22.46 -11.21
N LEU A 427 12.70 22.02 -11.01
CA LEU A 427 11.89 21.43 -12.07
C LEU A 427 11.61 22.43 -13.21
N ASP A 428 11.51 23.72 -12.92
CA ASP A 428 11.32 24.76 -13.93
C ASP A 428 12.50 24.84 -14.89
N VAL A 429 13.71 24.56 -14.41
CA VAL A 429 14.94 24.51 -15.22
C VAL A 429 14.97 23.24 -16.06
N LEU A 430 14.53 22.10 -15.50
CA LEU A 430 14.47 20.82 -16.21
C LEU A 430 13.35 20.77 -17.26
N GLY A 431 12.30 21.57 -17.09
CA GLY A 431 11.20 21.68 -18.05
C GLY A 431 11.56 22.43 -19.34
N ARG A 432 12.62 23.25 -19.35
CA ARG A 432 12.96 24.11 -20.51
C ARG A 432 13.14 23.35 -21.83
N PRO A 433 13.92 22.25 -21.90
CA PRO A 433 14.08 21.48 -23.14
C PRO A 433 12.78 20.82 -23.60
N MET A 434 11.90 20.47 -22.66
CA MET A 434 10.59 19.87 -22.93
C MET A 434 9.65 20.89 -23.58
N VAL A 435 9.58 22.12 -23.08
CA VAL A 435 8.80 23.21 -23.70
C VAL A 435 9.27 23.48 -25.13
N LEU A 436 10.59 23.47 -25.36
CA LEU A 436 11.18 23.67 -26.69
C LEU A 436 10.92 22.52 -27.68
N ALA A 437 10.58 21.32 -27.19
CA ALA A 437 10.19 20.20 -28.05
C ALA A 437 8.77 20.38 -28.65
N GLY A 438 7.99 21.35 -28.15
CA GLY A 438 6.66 21.69 -28.65
C GLY A 438 5.68 20.53 -28.51
N ASP A 439 4.89 20.28 -29.55
CA ASP A 439 3.83 19.26 -29.51
C ASP A 439 4.35 17.83 -29.27
N LYS A 440 5.62 17.55 -29.56
CA LYS A 440 6.22 16.23 -29.26
C LYS A 440 6.27 15.92 -27.77
N ALA A 441 6.38 16.94 -26.93
CA ALA A 441 6.40 16.81 -25.48
C ALA A 441 4.99 16.69 -24.86
N LYS A 442 3.94 16.98 -25.61
CA LYS A 442 2.55 16.87 -25.15
C LYS A 442 2.06 15.43 -25.23
N GLN A 443 2.62 14.57 -24.40
CA GLN A 443 2.22 13.18 -24.25
C GLN A 443 1.55 13.01 -22.89
N VAL A 444 0.42 12.31 -22.88
CA VAL A 444 -0.26 11.99 -21.61
C VAL A 444 0.54 10.90 -20.91
N GLN A 445 0.95 11.21 -19.69
CA GLN A 445 1.59 10.24 -18.79
C GLN A 445 0.61 9.92 -17.66
N TRP A 446 0.62 8.67 -17.20
CA TRP A 446 -0.20 8.23 -16.09
C TRP A 446 0.67 8.01 -14.86
N THR A 447 0.21 8.50 -13.71
CA THR A 447 0.92 8.26 -12.44
C THR A 447 0.87 6.80 -12.00
N ASN A 448 1.76 6.45 -11.07
CA ASN A 448 1.53 5.35 -10.15
C ASN A 448 0.24 5.57 -9.34
N VAL A 449 -0.30 4.50 -8.75
CA VAL A 449 -1.46 4.59 -7.86
C VAL A 449 -1.10 5.37 -6.59
N TYR A 450 -1.95 6.31 -6.19
CA TYR A 450 -1.81 7.04 -4.93
C TYR A 450 -3.18 7.34 -4.31
N LEU A 451 -3.18 7.82 -3.06
CA LEU A 451 -4.40 8.25 -2.37
C LEU A 451 -4.75 9.69 -2.73
N ASP A 452 -5.97 9.91 -3.20
CA ASP A 452 -6.45 11.25 -3.53
C ASP A 452 -6.41 12.19 -2.31
N ALA A 453 -6.05 13.46 -2.56
CA ALA A 453 -6.03 14.50 -1.54
C ALA A 453 -7.44 14.87 -1.05
N LEU A 454 -8.46 14.64 -1.88
CA LEU A 454 -9.87 14.80 -1.55
C LEU A 454 -10.51 13.46 -1.15
N GLU A 455 -9.75 12.53 -0.56
CA GLU A 455 -10.24 11.28 0.06
C GLU A 455 -11.16 10.41 -0.82
N LEU A 456 -11.03 10.49 -2.15
CA LEU A 456 -11.78 9.65 -3.08
C LEU A 456 -11.37 8.17 -3.01
N GLY A 457 -10.13 7.91 -2.57
CA GLY A 457 -9.54 6.58 -2.50
C GLY A 457 -8.30 6.45 -3.39
N LEU A 458 -8.08 5.25 -3.92
CA LEU A 458 -6.96 4.94 -4.81
C LEU A 458 -7.24 5.42 -6.23
N VAL A 459 -6.40 6.31 -6.73
CA VAL A 459 -6.54 6.94 -8.05
C VAL A 459 -5.23 6.89 -8.85
N ILE A 460 -5.37 7.01 -10.16
CA ILE A 460 -4.29 7.39 -11.07
C ILE A 460 -4.67 8.69 -11.78
N THR A 461 -3.68 9.51 -12.11
CA THR A 461 -3.90 10.79 -12.78
C THR A 461 -3.19 10.81 -14.11
N GLY A 462 -3.95 11.09 -15.17
CA GLY A 462 -3.41 11.41 -16.48
C GLY A 462 -2.95 12.85 -16.49
N THR A 463 -1.71 13.10 -16.88
CA THR A 463 -1.09 14.43 -16.79
C THR A 463 -0.61 14.94 -18.13
N LEU A 464 -0.77 16.24 -18.35
CA LEU A 464 -0.30 16.91 -19.56
C LEU A 464 0.23 18.32 -19.22
N PRO A 465 1.46 18.68 -19.63
CA PRO A 465 1.98 20.03 -19.40
C PRO A 465 1.30 21.07 -20.29
N VAL A 466 1.19 22.29 -19.75
CA VAL A 466 0.66 23.47 -20.44
C VAL A 466 1.81 24.45 -20.65
N PHE A 467 2.05 24.89 -21.89
CA PHE A 467 3.18 25.76 -22.21
C PHE A 467 2.80 27.24 -22.31
N ASN A 468 3.76 28.12 -22.01
CA ASN A 468 3.58 29.56 -22.24
C ASN A 468 3.93 29.92 -23.69
N VAL A 469 2.91 30.18 -24.51
CA VAL A 469 3.06 30.43 -25.97
C VAL A 469 2.81 31.89 -26.37
N THR A 470 2.92 32.82 -25.43
CA THR A 470 2.75 34.27 -25.69
C THR A 470 3.60 34.76 -26.86
N GLY A 471 2.96 35.37 -27.88
CA GLY A 471 3.65 36.02 -29.00
C GLY A 471 4.21 35.10 -30.09
N GLN A 472 3.80 33.82 -30.15
CA GLN A 472 4.31 32.83 -31.12
C GLN A 472 4.13 33.23 -32.60
N SER A 473 3.15 34.10 -32.92
CA SER A 473 2.93 34.60 -34.29
C SER A 473 3.99 35.60 -34.78
N GLU A 474 4.72 36.27 -33.88
CA GLU A 474 5.69 37.31 -34.23
C GLU A 474 7.12 37.04 -33.70
N ASN A 475 7.38 35.91 -33.03
CA ASN A 475 8.66 35.58 -32.36
C ASN A 475 9.21 36.73 -31.48
N LYS A 476 8.35 37.59 -30.93
CA LYS A 476 8.73 38.89 -30.37
C LYS A 476 9.30 38.85 -28.95
N THR A 477 9.03 37.78 -28.19
CA THR A 477 9.43 37.66 -26.78
C THR A 477 9.85 36.23 -26.48
N ASN A 478 11.14 35.99 -26.19
CA ASN A 478 11.66 34.64 -25.86
C ASN A 478 12.14 34.51 -24.39
N LEU A 479 12.07 35.60 -23.59
CA LEU A 479 12.69 35.69 -22.26
C LEU A 479 11.95 34.90 -21.14
N LYS A 480 10.64 34.61 -21.29
CA LYS A 480 9.84 33.82 -20.31
C LYS A 480 9.05 32.66 -20.93
N ASN A 481 9.26 32.38 -22.21
CA ASN A 481 8.47 31.39 -22.97
C ASN A 481 9.01 29.95 -22.82
N GLN A 482 10.08 29.75 -22.04
CA GLN A 482 10.69 28.43 -21.84
C GLN A 482 10.22 27.73 -20.55
N LEU A 483 9.22 28.29 -19.87
CA LEU A 483 8.61 27.68 -18.69
C LEU A 483 7.22 27.13 -19.02
N ILE A 484 6.81 26.13 -18.25
CA ILE A 484 5.42 25.67 -18.24
C ILE A 484 4.55 26.67 -17.48
N LEU A 485 3.30 26.84 -17.90
CA LEU A 485 2.30 27.55 -17.09
C LEU A 485 1.86 26.71 -15.91
N GLY A 486 1.91 25.39 -16.08
CA GLY A 486 1.45 24.42 -15.11
C GLY A 486 1.22 23.06 -15.75
N VAL A 487 0.60 22.16 -15.00
CA VAL A 487 0.26 20.80 -15.42
C VAL A 487 -1.24 20.60 -15.21
N MET A 488 -1.89 20.00 -16.21
CA MET A 488 -3.27 19.56 -16.10
C MET A 488 -3.34 18.09 -15.71
N GLY A 489 -4.26 17.77 -14.83
CA GLY A 489 -4.54 16.43 -14.33
C GLY A 489 -6.01 16.06 -14.49
N VAL A 490 -6.28 14.80 -14.79
CA VAL A 490 -7.61 14.20 -14.67
C VAL A 490 -7.49 12.85 -13.98
N ASP A 491 -8.33 12.65 -12.99
CA ASP A 491 -8.29 11.44 -12.17
C ASP A 491 -9.13 10.31 -12.78
N VAL A 492 -8.64 9.10 -12.58
CA VAL A 492 -9.34 7.84 -12.81
C VAL A 492 -9.27 7.03 -11.53
N SER A 493 -10.43 6.72 -10.95
CA SER A 493 -10.50 5.85 -9.78
C SER A 493 -10.21 4.42 -10.18
N LEU A 494 -9.52 3.67 -9.31
CA LEU A 494 -9.37 2.23 -9.51
C LEU A 494 -10.70 1.49 -9.50
N GLU A 495 -11.74 2.05 -8.88
CA GLU A 495 -13.09 1.47 -8.91
C GLU A 495 -13.70 1.49 -10.31
N ASP A 496 -13.46 2.55 -11.08
CA ASP A 496 -13.90 2.63 -12.49
C ASP A 496 -13.20 1.59 -13.34
N ILE A 497 -11.90 1.35 -13.09
CA ILE A 497 -11.14 0.29 -13.77
C ILE A 497 -11.66 -1.09 -13.36
N LYS A 498 -11.95 -1.30 -12.07
CA LYS A 498 -12.51 -2.57 -11.56
C LYS A 498 -13.87 -2.90 -12.20
N ARG A 499 -14.70 -1.90 -12.49
CA ARG A 499 -15.97 -2.06 -13.22
C ARG A 499 -15.77 -2.58 -14.65
N LEU A 500 -14.65 -2.25 -15.28
CA LEU A 500 -14.29 -2.75 -16.62
C LEU A 500 -13.71 -4.18 -16.61
N THR A 501 -13.34 -4.69 -15.44
CA THR A 501 -12.78 -6.04 -15.25
C THR A 501 -13.75 -6.93 -14.45
N PRO A 502 -14.89 -7.36 -15.04
CA PRO A 502 -15.89 -8.12 -14.31
C PRO A 502 -15.35 -9.49 -13.89
N ARG A 503 -15.44 -9.79 -12.59
CA ARG A 503 -14.98 -11.06 -11.99
C ARG A 503 -16.09 -12.06 -11.68
N PHE A 504 -17.38 -11.68 -11.76
CA PHE A 504 -18.50 -12.52 -11.32
C PHE A 504 -18.81 -13.73 -12.20
N THR A 505 -18.28 -13.78 -13.43
CA THR A 505 -18.33 -14.99 -14.27
C THR A 505 -17.17 -15.94 -13.97
N LEU A 506 -16.18 -15.47 -13.22
CA LEU A 506 -15.03 -16.26 -12.80
C LEU A 506 -15.31 -16.78 -11.39
N CYS A 507 -14.82 -17.96 -11.06
CA CYS A 507 -14.82 -18.39 -9.66
C CYS A 507 -13.99 -17.41 -8.78
N PRO A 508 -14.14 -17.39 -7.45
CA PRO A 508 -13.39 -16.52 -6.53
C PRO A 508 -11.86 -16.58 -6.65
N ASN A 509 -11.35 -17.72 -7.12
CA ASN A 509 -9.92 -17.92 -7.33
C ASN A 509 -9.40 -17.24 -8.62
N GLY A 510 -10.29 -16.75 -9.49
CA GLY A 510 -9.94 -16.03 -10.71
C GLY A 510 -9.97 -14.52 -10.50
N TYR A 511 -8.93 -13.82 -10.97
CA TYR A 511 -8.83 -12.38 -10.83
C TYR A 511 -8.00 -11.77 -11.96
N TYR A 512 -8.23 -10.49 -12.21
CA TYR A 512 -7.39 -9.66 -13.06
C TYR A 512 -6.29 -9.02 -12.24
N PHE A 513 -5.15 -8.80 -12.87
CA PHE A 513 -4.15 -7.87 -12.37
C PHE A 513 -3.56 -7.06 -13.50
N ALA A 514 -3.16 -5.82 -13.21
CA ALA A 514 -2.53 -4.93 -14.17
C ALA A 514 -1.19 -4.45 -13.62
N ILE A 515 -0.18 -4.35 -14.48
CA ILE A 515 1.16 -3.92 -14.10
C ILE A 515 1.66 -2.76 -14.97
N ASP A 516 2.54 -1.99 -14.37
CA ASP A 516 3.27 -0.89 -14.97
C ASP A 516 4.59 -1.40 -15.58
N PRO A 517 5.27 -0.64 -16.46
CA PRO A 517 6.61 -1.01 -16.96
C PRO A 517 7.69 -1.05 -15.86
N ASN A 518 7.38 -0.49 -14.69
CA ASN A 518 8.17 -0.60 -13.47
C ASN A 518 7.91 -1.90 -12.69
N GLY A 519 6.85 -2.64 -13.04
CA GLY A 519 6.37 -3.85 -12.37
C GLY A 519 5.49 -3.59 -11.15
N TYR A 520 5.17 -2.33 -10.85
CA TYR A 520 4.15 -1.98 -9.86
C TYR A 520 2.79 -2.42 -10.33
N VAL A 521 1.94 -2.78 -9.37
CA VAL A 521 0.62 -3.30 -9.64
C VAL A 521 -0.41 -2.18 -9.59
N LEU A 522 -1.09 -1.95 -10.72
CA LEU A 522 -2.17 -0.98 -10.86
C LEU A 522 -3.48 -1.53 -10.28
N LEU A 523 -3.76 -2.81 -10.54
CA LEU A 523 -4.96 -3.50 -10.08
C LEU A 523 -4.58 -4.87 -9.54
N HIS A 524 -4.97 -5.17 -8.30
CA HIS A 524 -4.76 -6.47 -7.68
C HIS A 524 -5.72 -6.68 -6.49
N PRO A 525 -6.18 -7.90 -6.20
CA PRO A 525 -6.98 -8.19 -5.01
C PRO A 525 -6.29 -7.80 -3.69
N ASN A 526 -4.97 -7.99 -3.60
CA ASN A 526 -4.19 -7.67 -2.39
C ASN A 526 -3.79 -6.19 -2.27
N LEU A 527 -4.13 -5.33 -3.24
CA LEU A 527 -3.82 -3.90 -3.16
C LEU A 527 -4.83 -3.19 -2.25
N GLN A 528 -4.36 -2.68 -1.11
CA GLN A 528 -5.17 -1.97 -0.12
C GLN A 528 -4.97 -0.45 -0.19
N PRO A 529 -5.95 0.36 0.27
CA PRO A 529 -5.87 1.82 0.30
C PRO A 529 -4.92 2.37 1.39
N LYS A 530 -3.91 1.62 1.81
CA LYS A 530 -2.96 2.00 2.86
C LYS A 530 -1.60 2.33 2.25
N GLU A 531 -0.91 3.32 2.80
CA GLU A 531 0.45 3.66 2.37
C GLU A 531 1.48 2.61 2.85
N PRO A 532 2.54 2.32 2.09
CA PRO A 532 2.83 2.80 0.74
C PRO A 532 1.96 2.12 -0.32
N VAL A 533 1.53 2.90 -1.32
CA VAL A 533 0.63 2.45 -2.37
C VAL A 533 1.38 1.78 -3.54
N THR A 534 2.68 2.04 -3.67
CA THR A 534 3.55 1.43 -4.70
C THR A 534 3.92 -0.01 -4.31
N LEU A 535 3.02 -0.96 -4.59
CA LEU A 535 3.23 -2.39 -4.38
C LEU A 535 3.69 -3.05 -5.70
N ASP A 536 4.76 -3.84 -5.66
CA ASP A 536 5.22 -4.64 -6.81
C ASP A 536 4.39 -5.93 -6.93
N PHE A 537 4.20 -6.45 -8.14
CA PHE A 537 3.56 -7.75 -8.37
C PHE A 537 4.22 -8.90 -7.58
N LEU A 538 5.55 -8.92 -7.49
CA LEU A 538 6.29 -9.95 -6.73
C LEU A 538 6.19 -9.78 -5.21
N ASP A 539 5.68 -8.64 -4.74
CA ASP A 539 5.40 -8.39 -3.33
C ASP A 539 3.92 -8.65 -3.03
N ALA A 540 3.03 -8.43 -4.01
CA ALA A 540 1.59 -8.69 -3.89
C ALA A 540 1.27 -10.20 -3.89
N GLU A 541 2.08 -11.02 -4.55
CA GLU A 541 1.96 -12.47 -4.55
C GLU A 541 3.25 -13.16 -4.07
N LEU A 542 3.15 -14.41 -3.63
CA LEU A 542 4.34 -15.21 -3.31
C LEU A 542 5.25 -15.36 -4.54
N GLU A 543 6.50 -14.94 -4.36
CA GLU A 543 7.53 -14.93 -5.40
C GLU A 543 7.89 -16.34 -5.89
N ASN A 544 8.10 -16.46 -7.20
CA ASN A 544 8.54 -17.68 -7.87
C ASN A 544 9.31 -17.31 -9.14
N GLU A 545 10.35 -18.07 -9.51
CA GLU A 545 11.16 -17.82 -10.72
C GLU A 545 10.28 -17.73 -11.98
N ILE A 546 9.25 -18.57 -12.10
CA ILE A 546 8.30 -18.54 -13.22
C ILE A 546 7.47 -17.25 -13.24
N LYS A 547 7.14 -16.70 -12.07
CA LYS A 547 6.40 -15.42 -11.98
C LYS A 547 7.30 -14.24 -12.35
N VAL A 548 8.59 -14.31 -12.03
CA VAL A 548 9.58 -13.31 -12.49
C VAL A 548 9.66 -13.30 -14.02
N GLU A 549 9.68 -14.48 -14.66
CA GLU A 549 9.62 -14.57 -16.13
C GLU A 549 8.36 -13.94 -16.71
N ILE A 550 7.18 -14.21 -16.13
CA ILE A 550 5.90 -13.65 -16.58
C ILE A 550 5.91 -12.13 -16.45
N ARG A 551 6.32 -11.62 -15.28
CA ARG A 551 6.44 -10.18 -15.02
C ARG A 551 7.32 -9.49 -16.05
N ASN A 552 8.50 -10.05 -16.33
CA ASN A 552 9.45 -9.44 -17.26
C ASN A 552 8.88 -9.39 -18.69
N LYS A 553 8.24 -10.47 -19.16
CA LYS A 553 7.58 -10.50 -20.48
C LYS A 553 6.44 -9.50 -20.60
N MET A 554 5.66 -9.33 -19.53
CA MET A 554 4.58 -8.35 -19.48
C MET A 554 5.11 -6.91 -19.50
N ILE A 555 6.21 -6.62 -18.78
CA ILE A 555 6.89 -5.31 -18.80
C ILE A 555 7.40 -4.96 -20.20
N ASP A 556 7.89 -5.95 -20.94
CA ASP A 556 8.35 -5.78 -22.33
C ASP A 556 7.19 -5.63 -23.33
N GLY A 557 5.93 -5.76 -22.89
CA GLY A 557 4.73 -5.60 -23.71
C GLY A 557 4.38 -6.82 -24.56
N GLU A 558 4.84 -8.01 -24.19
CA GLU A 558 4.50 -9.26 -24.88
C GLU A 558 3.11 -9.76 -24.47
N SER A 559 2.43 -10.49 -25.37
CA SER A 559 1.23 -11.29 -25.02
C SER A 559 1.60 -12.76 -24.83
N GLY A 560 0.99 -13.44 -23.87
CA GLY A 560 1.28 -14.84 -23.62
C GLY A 560 0.33 -15.54 -22.66
N GLU A 561 0.50 -16.87 -22.60
CA GLU A 561 -0.21 -17.76 -21.68
C GLU A 561 0.78 -18.71 -21.01
N LYS A 562 0.60 -18.97 -19.72
CA LYS A 562 1.43 -19.89 -18.96
C LYS A 562 0.61 -20.62 -17.89
N THR A 563 0.65 -21.95 -17.92
CA THR A 563 0.06 -22.80 -16.87
C THR A 563 1.14 -23.45 -16.04
N PHE A 564 1.05 -23.33 -14.72
CA PHE A 564 2.01 -23.90 -13.79
C PHE A 564 1.41 -24.03 -12.38
N ARG A 565 2.02 -24.89 -11.57
CA ARG A 565 1.60 -25.12 -10.18
C ARG A 565 2.33 -24.15 -9.25
N THR A 566 1.58 -23.42 -8.44
CA THR A 566 2.11 -22.40 -7.52
C THR A 566 1.52 -22.52 -6.13
N LEU A 567 2.22 -21.92 -5.18
CA LEU A 567 1.72 -21.68 -3.83
C LEU A 567 0.83 -20.43 -3.87
N VAL A 568 -0.39 -20.56 -3.37
CA VAL A 568 -1.37 -19.48 -3.24
C VAL A 568 -1.51 -19.19 -1.76
N LYS A 569 -1.24 -17.94 -1.38
CA LYS A 569 -1.46 -17.45 -0.02
C LYS A 569 -2.96 -17.31 0.22
N SER A 570 -3.44 -17.82 1.35
CA SER A 570 -4.83 -17.68 1.76
C SER A 570 -5.19 -16.25 2.15
N GLN A 571 -6.48 -15.88 2.04
CA GLN A 571 -6.96 -14.52 2.36
C GLN A 571 -6.74 -14.14 3.83
N ASP A 572 -6.87 -15.11 4.72
CA ASP A 572 -6.64 -14.94 6.17
C ASP A 572 -5.17 -15.06 6.57
N GLU A 573 -4.27 -15.18 5.59
CA GLU A 573 -2.82 -15.16 5.76
C GLU A 573 -2.24 -16.25 6.67
N ARG A 574 -3.03 -17.28 7.01
CA ARG A 574 -2.63 -18.41 7.86
C ARG A 574 -2.16 -19.63 7.08
N TYR A 575 -2.66 -19.80 5.86
CA TYR A 575 -2.50 -21.01 5.06
C TYR A 575 -1.85 -20.72 3.70
N ILE A 576 -1.19 -21.74 3.15
CA ILE A 576 -0.70 -21.77 1.77
C ILE A 576 -1.21 -23.04 1.10
N ASP A 577 -1.91 -22.89 -0.01
CA ASP A 577 -2.46 -23.99 -0.80
C ASP A 577 -1.71 -24.13 -2.15
N LYS A 578 -1.53 -25.37 -2.62
CA LYS A 578 -0.85 -25.66 -3.90
C LYS A 578 -1.84 -25.67 -5.06
N GLY A 579 -2.12 -24.52 -5.66
CA GLY A 579 -3.03 -24.37 -6.80
C GLY A 579 -2.36 -24.52 -8.17
N ASN A 580 -3.07 -25.10 -9.15
CA ASN A 580 -2.66 -25.07 -10.56
C ASN A 580 -3.31 -23.86 -11.24
N ARG A 581 -2.50 -22.89 -11.67
CA ARG A 581 -2.96 -21.60 -12.18
C ARG A 581 -2.50 -21.38 -13.61
N THR A 582 -3.39 -20.79 -14.40
CA THR A 582 -3.09 -20.34 -15.77
C THR A 582 -3.14 -18.82 -15.78
N TYR A 583 -2.01 -18.23 -16.14
CA TYR A 583 -1.84 -16.79 -16.32
C TYR A 583 -1.94 -16.49 -17.82
N THR A 584 -2.77 -15.52 -18.19
CA THR A 584 -2.93 -15.03 -19.56
C THR A 584 -2.77 -13.52 -19.54
N TRP A 585 -1.92 -12.95 -20.39
CA TRP A 585 -1.64 -11.52 -20.37
C TRP A 585 -1.56 -10.90 -21.77
N THR A 586 -1.87 -9.60 -21.83
CA THR A 586 -1.82 -8.78 -23.04
C THR A 586 -1.49 -7.33 -22.69
N PRO A 587 -0.78 -6.58 -23.54
CA PRO A 587 -0.62 -5.14 -23.36
C PRO A 587 -1.94 -4.40 -23.58
N VAL A 588 -2.13 -3.30 -22.86
CA VAL A 588 -3.18 -2.32 -23.12
C VAL A 588 -2.63 -1.36 -24.18
N ASN A 589 -3.14 -1.46 -25.41
CA ASN A 589 -2.68 -0.58 -26.46
C ASN A 589 -3.00 0.88 -26.12
N GLY A 590 -2.09 1.81 -26.45
CA GLY A 590 -2.26 3.24 -26.16
C GLY A 590 -1.77 3.69 -24.78
N THR A 591 -1.33 2.78 -23.92
CA THR A 591 -0.61 3.06 -22.67
C THR A 591 0.54 2.07 -22.47
N ASP A 592 1.31 2.26 -21.39
CA ASP A 592 2.42 1.37 -21.02
C ASP A 592 1.98 0.22 -20.08
N TYR A 593 0.67 0.10 -19.81
CA TYR A 593 0.13 -0.90 -18.90
C TYR A 593 0.00 -2.26 -19.59
N SER A 594 0.23 -3.33 -18.82
CA SER A 594 -0.06 -4.71 -19.24
C SER A 594 -1.09 -5.32 -18.31
N LEU A 595 -2.12 -5.96 -18.89
CA LEU A 595 -3.21 -6.58 -18.15
C LEU A 595 -3.15 -8.09 -18.26
N ALA A 596 -3.37 -8.76 -17.15
CA ALA A 596 -3.39 -10.20 -17.04
C ALA A 596 -4.60 -10.71 -16.29
N LEU A 597 -4.92 -11.99 -16.53
CA LEU A 597 -5.96 -12.74 -15.86
C LEU A 597 -5.38 -14.06 -15.37
N VAL A 598 -5.67 -14.36 -14.11
CA VAL A 598 -5.36 -15.63 -13.47
C VAL A 598 -6.62 -16.46 -13.40
N LEU A 599 -6.58 -17.70 -13.90
CA LEU A 599 -7.66 -18.67 -13.73
C LEU A 599 -7.12 -20.00 -13.22
N PRO A 600 -7.80 -20.66 -12.26
CA PRO A 600 -7.56 -22.07 -11.99
C PRO A 600 -8.18 -22.93 -13.11
N THR A 601 -7.63 -24.12 -13.34
CA THR A 601 -8.01 -25.00 -14.47
C THR A 601 -9.49 -25.39 -14.49
N TYR A 602 -10.14 -25.47 -13.32
CA TYR A 602 -11.56 -25.81 -13.19
C TYR A 602 -12.51 -24.62 -13.42
N SER A 603 -12.01 -23.40 -13.63
CA SER A 603 -12.80 -22.17 -13.81
C SER A 603 -12.93 -21.75 -15.28
N PHE A 604 -12.52 -22.62 -16.21
CA PHE A 604 -12.71 -22.38 -17.65
C PHE A 604 -14.18 -22.42 -18.08
N TYR A 605 -15.10 -22.81 -17.20
CA TYR A 605 -16.52 -22.81 -17.44
C TYR A 605 -17.26 -22.15 -16.28
N TYR A 606 -18.37 -21.49 -16.60
CA TYR A 606 -19.27 -20.89 -15.63
C TYR A 606 -20.72 -21.19 -15.95
N ILE A 607 -21.58 -21.00 -14.96
CA ILE A 607 -23.01 -21.22 -15.07
C ILE A 607 -23.70 -19.89 -15.40
N LYS A 608 -24.42 -19.84 -16.51
CA LYS A 608 -25.31 -18.73 -16.86
C LYS A 608 -26.75 -19.16 -16.63
N ALA A 609 -27.49 -18.41 -15.81
CA ALA A 609 -28.87 -18.72 -15.50
C ALA A 609 -29.77 -18.45 -16.72
N LYS A 610 -30.68 -19.39 -17.01
CA LYS A 610 -31.67 -19.29 -18.08
C LYS A 610 -33.09 -19.29 -17.48
N LEU A 611 -33.34 -18.33 -16.61
CA LEU A 611 -34.64 -18.14 -15.97
C LEU A 611 -35.46 -17.10 -16.74
N GLU A 612 -36.31 -17.56 -17.66
CA GLU A 612 -37.23 -16.67 -18.40
C GLU A 612 -38.67 -16.71 -17.83
N GLU A 613 -38.99 -17.75 -17.05
CA GLU A 613 -40.33 -17.95 -16.50
C GLU A 613 -40.58 -17.10 -15.25
N THR A 614 -41.60 -16.23 -15.32
CA THR A 614 -41.98 -15.32 -14.23
C THR A 614 -42.37 -16.06 -12.94
N ILE A 615 -43.03 -17.22 -13.06
CA ILE A 615 -43.46 -18.01 -11.89
C ILE A 615 -42.25 -18.59 -11.15
N THR A 616 -41.27 -19.09 -11.89
CA THR A 616 -40.06 -19.70 -11.33
C THR A 616 -39.20 -18.63 -10.64
N GLN A 617 -39.06 -17.44 -11.25
CA GLN A 617 -38.38 -16.30 -10.62
C GLN A 617 -39.07 -15.85 -9.32
N ALA A 618 -40.40 -15.70 -9.34
CA ALA A 618 -41.16 -15.29 -8.15
C ALA A 618 -41.02 -16.31 -7.00
N ARG A 619 -41.15 -17.61 -7.31
CA ARG A 619 -41.03 -18.68 -6.32
C ARG A 619 -39.66 -18.68 -5.62
N TYR A 620 -38.58 -18.43 -6.36
CA TYR A 620 -37.24 -18.39 -5.78
C TYR A 620 -36.97 -17.10 -5.00
N SER A 621 -37.57 -15.98 -5.41
CA SER A 621 -37.50 -14.71 -4.67
C SER A 621 -38.07 -14.83 -3.26
N GLU A 622 -39.24 -15.46 -3.09
CA GLU A 622 -39.88 -15.64 -1.77
C GLU A 622 -39.02 -16.42 -0.76
N THR A 623 -38.06 -17.20 -1.25
CA THR A 623 -37.15 -17.96 -0.39
C THR A 623 -36.19 -17.06 0.39
N LEU A 624 -35.88 -15.87 -0.13
CA LEU A 624 -34.92 -14.94 0.45
C LEU A 624 -35.53 -14.03 1.53
N LYS A 625 -36.82 -14.18 1.84
CA LYS A 625 -37.51 -13.31 2.82
C LYS A 625 -37.08 -13.64 4.26
N PRO A 626 -36.69 -12.63 5.07
CA PRO A 626 -36.29 -12.84 6.46
C PRO A 626 -37.33 -13.54 7.35
N ASP A 627 -38.62 -13.34 7.05
CA ASP A 627 -39.72 -13.98 7.78
C ASP A 627 -39.75 -15.51 7.62
N ASN A 628 -39.17 -16.04 6.54
CA ASN A 628 -39.15 -17.46 6.23
C ASN A 628 -37.87 -18.18 6.69
N PHE A 629 -37.02 -17.52 7.48
CA PHE A 629 -35.74 -18.06 7.93
C PHE A 629 -35.86 -19.22 8.93
N GLU A 630 -37.03 -19.40 9.56
CA GLU A 630 -37.26 -20.56 10.44
C GLU A 630 -37.20 -21.89 9.68
N GLU A 631 -37.67 -21.90 8.43
CA GLU A 631 -37.69 -23.10 7.58
C GLU A 631 -36.49 -23.14 6.61
N SER A 632 -36.13 -21.99 6.02
CA SER A 632 -35.06 -21.88 5.00
C SER A 632 -33.65 -21.78 5.61
N GLY A 633 -33.55 -21.44 6.89
CA GLY A 633 -32.29 -21.05 7.53
C GLY A 633 -31.95 -19.57 7.32
N TYR A 634 -31.02 -19.06 8.12
CA TYR A 634 -30.59 -17.66 8.06
C TYR A 634 -29.82 -17.42 6.76
N THR A 635 -30.33 -16.53 5.91
CA THR A 635 -29.79 -16.30 4.57
C THR A 635 -29.10 -14.94 4.50
N PHE A 636 -27.85 -14.95 4.06
CA PHE A 636 -27.07 -13.77 3.70
C PHE A 636 -27.01 -13.63 2.17
N ILE A 637 -26.93 -12.39 1.71
CA ILE A 637 -26.68 -12.02 0.31
C ILE A 637 -25.37 -11.22 0.23
N ALA A 638 -24.61 -11.38 -0.86
CA ALA A 638 -23.39 -10.61 -1.09
C ALA A 638 -23.75 -9.18 -1.54
N PRO A 639 -23.11 -8.13 -0.99
CA PRO A 639 -23.33 -6.74 -1.37
C PRO A 639 -22.68 -6.42 -2.72
N ARG A 640 -23.31 -6.84 -3.82
CA ARG A 640 -22.89 -6.56 -5.21
C ARG A 640 -23.70 -5.40 -5.78
N GLU A 641 -23.15 -4.71 -6.78
CA GLU A 641 -23.89 -3.73 -7.59
C GLU A 641 -24.86 -4.47 -8.55
N TYR A 642 -26.01 -4.94 -8.04
CA TYR A 642 -27.04 -5.60 -8.85
C TYR A 642 -27.69 -4.64 -9.85
N CYS A 643 -27.98 -3.43 -9.36
CA CYS A 643 -28.67 -2.35 -10.05
C CYS A 643 -28.11 -1.02 -9.56
N ASN A 644 -28.14 0.02 -10.39
CA ASN A 644 -27.66 1.34 -10.01
C ASN A 644 -28.44 1.99 -8.85
N ASP A 645 -29.71 1.60 -8.66
CA ASP A 645 -30.57 2.14 -7.58
C ASP A 645 -30.28 1.48 -6.21
N LEU A 646 -29.70 0.28 -6.20
CA LEU A 646 -29.44 -0.50 -4.99
C LEU A 646 -28.00 -0.27 -4.54
N LYS A 647 -27.83 0.49 -3.46
CA LYS A 647 -26.51 0.70 -2.86
C LYS A 647 -26.15 -0.45 -1.91
N PRO A 648 -24.90 -0.93 -1.93
CA PRO A 648 -24.42 -1.86 -0.92
C PRO A 648 -24.43 -1.17 0.45
N SER A 649 -24.86 -1.89 1.48
CA SER A 649 -24.80 -1.44 2.87
C SER A 649 -24.03 -2.43 3.72
N ASP A 650 -23.30 -1.93 4.71
CA ASP A 650 -22.52 -2.78 5.64
C ASP A 650 -23.42 -3.73 6.44
N ASN A 651 -24.65 -3.29 6.74
CA ASN A 651 -25.65 -4.13 7.36
C ASN A 651 -26.36 -4.98 6.30
N ASN A 652 -26.09 -6.29 6.31
CA ASN A 652 -26.63 -7.19 5.30
C ASN A 652 -28.16 -7.41 5.42
N THR A 653 -28.73 -7.32 6.64
CA THR A 653 -30.18 -7.49 6.81
C THR A 653 -30.95 -6.34 6.15
N GLU A 654 -30.42 -5.12 6.27
CA GLU A 654 -30.95 -3.94 5.58
C GLU A 654 -30.80 -4.09 4.06
N PHE A 655 -29.61 -4.51 3.61
CA PHE A 655 -29.36 -4.73 2.19
C PHE A 655 -30.31 -5.77 1.58
N LEU A 656 -30.53 -6.89 2.27
CA LEU A 656 -31.43 -7.95 1.84
C LEU A 656 -32.89 -7.49 1.76
N LEU A 657 -33.34 -6.67 2.72
CA LEU A 657 -34.68 -6.09 2.67
C LEU A 657 -34.84 -5.15 1.47
N ASN A 658 -33.86 -4.28 1.24
CA ASN A 658 -33.85 -3.37 0.08
C ASN A 658 -33.85 -4.15 -1.24
N PHE A 659 -33.07 -5.24 -1.31
CA PHE A 659 -33.01 -6.12 -2.48
C PHE A 659 -34.33 -6.84 -2.75
N ASN A 660 -34.94 -7.45 -1.72
CA ASN A 660 -36.22 -8.13 -1.85
C ASN A 660 -37.34 -7.15 -2.20
N GLU A 661 -37.37 -5.98 -1.56
CA GLU A 661 -38.32 -4.92 -1.89
C GLU A 661 -38.15 -4.44 -3.34
N PHE A 662 -36.91 -4.37 -3.84
CA PHE A 662 -36.65 -4.01 -5.22
C PHE A 662 -37.22 -5.03 -6.21
N ILE A 663 -37.03 -6.33 -5.97
CA ILE A 663 -37.59 -7.40 -6.82
C ILE A 663 -39.12 -7.43 -6.75
N ASP A 664 -39.70 -7.15 -5.58
CA ASP A 664 -41.16 -7.08 -5.41
C ASP A 664 -41.76 -5.84 -6.12
N ARG A 665 -41.04 -4.70 -6.15
CA ARG A 665 -41.48 -3.46 -6.82
C ARG A 665 -41.24 -3.45 -8.33
N LYS A 666 -40.10 -3.96 -8.79
CA LYS A 666 -39.63 -3.92 -10.17
C LYS A 666 -39.32 -5.34 -10.63
N THR A 667 -39.79 -5.71 -11.82
CA THR A 667 -39.43 -7.01 -12.40
C THR A 667 -37.91 -7.11 -12.63
N PRO A 668 -37.29 -8.29 -12.44
CA PRO A 668 -35.85 -8.50 -12.63
C PRO A 668 -35.30 -8.11 -14.01
N ASN A 669 -36.16 -7.94 -15.03
CA ASN A 669 -35.80 -7.58 -16.40
C ASN A 669 -35.61 -6.06 -16.62
N ASN A 670 -35.34 -5.28 -15.58
CA ASN A 670 -35.21 -3.84 -15.70
C ASN A 670 -33.96 -3.46 -16.51
N PRO A 671 -34.04 -2.57 -17.53
CA PRO A 671 -32.88 -2.17 -18.33
C PRO A 671 -31.75 -1.49 -17.54
N SER A 672 -32.02 -0.98 -16.34
CA SER A 672 -31.01 -0.37 -15.46
C SER A 672 -30.28 -1.38 -14.55
N CYS A 673 -30.51 -2.68 -14.73
CA CYS A 673 -29.97 -3.75 -13.89
C CYS A 673 -29.26 -4.81 -14.72
N ASN A 674 -28.29 -5.50 -14.11
CA ASN A 674 -27.67 -6.67 -14.74
C ASN A 674 -28.54 -7.91 -14.51
N THR A 675 -29.26 -8.32 -15.57
CA THR A 675 -30.20 -9.45 -15.52
C THR A 675 -29.52 -10.77 -15.20
N ASP A 676 -28.32 -11.00 -15.74
CA ASP A 676 -27.61 -12.28 -15.58
C ASP A 676 -27.20 -12.50 -14.12
N LEU A 677 -26.78 -11.43 -13.45
CA LEU A 677 -26.31 -11.47 -12.06
C LEU A 677 -27.48 -11.72 -11.08
N ILE A 678 -28.61 -11.02 -11.27
CA ILE A 678 -29.82 -11.22 -10.45
C ILE A 678 -30.42 -12.62 -10.70
N ASN A 679 -30.53 -13.04 -11.96
CA ASN A 679 -31.05 -14.37 -12.29
C ASN A 679 -30.17 -15.48 -11.74
N ARG A 680 -28.85 -15.29 -11.68
CA ARG A 680 -27.96 -16.28 -11.06
C ARG A 680 -28.23 -16.43 -9.55
N ILE A 681 -28.49 -15.33 -8.85
CA ILE A 681 -28.89 -15.39 -7.43
C ILE A 681 -30.20 -16.11 -7.23
N LEU A 682 -31.22 -15.79 -8.02
CA LEU A 682 -32.52 -16.43 -7.88
C LEU A 682 -32.42 -17.94 -8.13
N LEU A 683 -31.61 -18.35 -9.11
CA LEU A 683 -31.34 -19.77 -9.37
C LEU A 683 -30.66 -20.45 -8.18
N ASP A 684 -29.57 -19.86 -7.68
CA ASP A 684 -28.82 -20.38 -6.53
C ASP A 684 -29.69 -20.41 -5.25
N ALA A 685 -30.61 -19.43 -5.09
CA ALA A 685 -31.58 -19.41 -4.00
C ALA A 685 -32.54 -20.60 -4.08
N GLY A 686 -32.99 -20.96 -5.29
CA GLY A 686 -33.83 -22.13 -5.51
C GLY A 686 -33.12 -23.44 -5.13
N PHE A 687 -31.86 -23.60 -5.55
CA PHE A 687 -31.08 -24.82 -5.31
C PHE A 687 -30.72 -25.00 -3.83
N THR A 688 -30.27 -23.94 -3.18
CA THR A 688 -30.00 -23.96 -1.75
C THR A 688 -31.26 -24.22 -0.93
N ASN A 689 -32.44 -23.77 -1.40
CA ASN A 689 -33.71 -24.09 -0.75
C ASN A 689 -34.05 -25.56 -0.84
N GLU A 690 -33.94 -26.15 -2.03
CA GLU A 690 -34.27 -27.56 -2.22
C GLU A 690 -33.39 -28.44 -1.33
N LEU A 691 -32.12 -28.10 -1.15
CA LEU A 691 -31.24 -28.79 -0.20
C LEU A 691 -31.73 -28.66 1.25
N VAL A 692 -32.02 -27.44 1.71
CA VAL A 692 -32.45 -27.21 3.09
C VAL A 692 -33.77 -27.95 3.36
N GLN A 693 -34.74 -27.80 2.46
CA GLN A 693 -36.10 -28.32 2.63
C GLN A 693 -36.19 -29.83 2.46
N ASN A 694 -35.49 -30.41 1.49
CA ASN A 694 -35.59 -31.85 1.21
C ASN A 694 -34.54 -32.69 1.96
N TYR A 695 -33.48 -32.09 2.49
CA TYR A 695 -32.39 -32.82 3.13
C TYR A 695 -32.14 -32.38 4.57
N TRP A 696 -31.76 -31.12 4.82
CA TRP A 696 -31.36 -30.68 6.16
C TRP A 696 -32.52 -30.66 7.17
N SER A 697 -33.72 -30.27 6.73
CA SER A 697 -34.92 -30.26 7.58
C SER A 697 -35.29 -31.66 8.10
N LYS A 698 -35.06 -32.71 7.28
CA LYS A 698 -35.29 -34.12 7.64
C LYS A 698 -34.33 -34.60 8.72
N GLN A 699 -33.13 -34.06 8.74
CA GLN A 699 -32.09 -34.36 9.73
C GLN A 699 -31.87 -33.14 10.64
N LYS A 700 -32.93 -32.71 11.33
CA LYS A 700 -32.94 -31.46 12.09
C LYS A 700 -31.77 -31.35 13.08
N ASN A 701 -31.52 -32.40 13.88
CA ASN A 701 -30.42 -32.46 14.84
C ASN A 701 -29.54 -33.70 14.58
N ILE A 702 -28.29 -33.49 14.18
CA ILE A 702 -27.27 -34.54 14.06
C ILE A 702 -26.33 -34.39 15.25
N LYS A 703 -26.07 -35.47 15.99
CA LYS A 703 -25.14 -35.44 17.12
C LYS A 703 -23.74 -35.08 16.62
N GLY A 704 -23.11 -34.07 17.24
CA GLY A 704 -21.78 -33.58 16.86
C GLY A 704 -21.79 -32.47 15.79
N VAL A 705 -22.95 -32.04 15.31
CA VAL A 705 -23.10 -30.95 14.33
C VAL A 705 -23.81 -29.78 14.97
N LYS A 706 -23.18 -28.60 14.91
CA LYS A 706 -23.69 -27.36 15.50
C LYS A 706 -24.40 -26.47 14.49
N ALA A 707 -23.80 -26.32 13.31
CA ALA A 707 -24.35 -25.54 12.22
C ALA A 707 -24.05 -26.21 10.88
N ARG A 708 -24.89 -25.99 9.89
CA ARG A 708 -24.66 -26.36 8.50
C ARG A 708 -24.73 -25.11 7.64
N PHE A 709 -23.88 -25.04 6.62
CA PHE A 709 -23.89 -23.91 5.73
C PHE A 709 -23.65 -24.31 4.28
N VAL A 710 -24.22 -23.52 3.37
CA VAL A 710 -23.90 -23.54 1.95
C VAL A 710 -23.58 -22.11 1.55
N VAL A 711 -22.39 -21.93 0.99
CA VAL A 711 -21.95 -20.69 0.34
C VAL A 711 -21.95 -20.94 -1.15
N THR A 712 -22.61 -20.08 -1.93
CA THR A 712 -22.72 -20.23 -3.39
C THR A 712 -21.91 -19.18 -4.13
N ASP A 713 -21.54 -19.48 -5.36
CA ASP A 713 -20.89 -18.54 -6.29
C ASP A 713 -21.80 -17.33 -6.65
N GLY A 714 -23.12 -17.52 -6.62
CA GLY A 714 -24.11 -16.47 -6.79
C GLY A 714 -24.09 -15.40 -5.69
N GLY A 715 -23.44 -15.64 -4.55
CA GLY A 715 -23.39 -14.67 -3.46
C GLY A 715 -24.42 -14.92 -2.36
N ILE A 716 -24.98 -16.13 -2.29
CA ILE A 716 -25.88 -16.51 -1.19
C ILE A 716 -25.10 -17.36 -0.19
N THR A 717 -25.25 -17.05 1.09
CA THR A 717 -24.79 -17.91 2.18
C THR A 717 -25.97 -18.28 3.06
N ARG A 718 -26.26 -19.58 3.21
CA ARG A 718 -27.31 -20.06 4.11
C ARG A 718 -26.72 -20.79 5.29
N VAL A 719 -27.16 -20.43 6.48
CA VAL A 719 -26.77 -21.05 7.74
C VAL A 719 -27.99 -21.67 8.42
N TYR A 720 -27.90 -22.94 8.77
CA TYR A 720 -28.96 -23.69 9.43
C TYR A 720 -28.45 -24.27 10.76
N PRO A 721 -29.18 -24.11 11.89
CA PRO A 721 -30.45 -23.40 12.06
C PRO A 721 -30.27 -21.87 12.24
N LYS A 722 -31.36 -21.11 12.44
CA LYS A 722 -31.34 -19.64 12.54
C LYS A 722 -30.43 -19.13 13.67
N GLU A 723 -30.42 -19.82 14.81
CA GLU A 723 -29.60 -19.46 15.98
C GLU A 723 -28.10 -19.57 15.68
N ALA A 724 -27.72 -20.45 14.76
CA ALA A 724 -26.33 -20.54 14.30
C ALA A 724 -25.95 -19.42 13.33
N GLY A 725 -26.93 -18.81 12.65
CA GLY A 725 -26.74 -17.67 11.75
C GLY A 725 -26.31 -16.40 12.47
N GLU A 726 -26.81 -16.16 13.68
CA GLU A 726 -26.38 -15.02 14.51
C GLU A 726 -24.90 -15.13 14.94
N ASN A 727 -24.41 -16.37 15.08
CA ASN A 727 -23.01 -16.67 15.40
C ASN A 727 -22.12 -16.76 14.14
N TRP A 728 -22.63 -16.39 12.97
CA TRP A 728 -21.87 -16.35 11.73
C TRP A 728 -21.12 -15.01 11.62
N GLN A 729 -19.79 -15.09 11.54
CA GLN A 729 -18.89 -13.93 11.58
C GLN A 729 -18.10 -13.76 10.28
N GLU A 730 -18.34 -14.62 9.28
CA GLU A 730 -17.66 -14.52 7.98
C GLU A 730 -18.26 -13.39 7.15
N ASN A 731 -17.51 -12.94 6.14
CA ASN A 731 -17.98 -11.89 5.25
C ASN A 731 -19.17 -12.40 4.43
N PRO A 732 -20.29 -11.65 4.31
CA PRO A 732 -21.36 -12.04 3.41
C PRO A 732 -20.94 -12.07 1.93
N GLU A 733 -19.86 -11.37 1.55
CA GLU A 733 -19.29 -11.49 0.21
C GLU A 733 -18.50 -12.79 0.04
N THR A 734 -19.15 -13.75 -0.61
CA THR A 734 -18.63 -15.09 -0.92
C THR A 734 -17.27 -15.14 -1.64
N TYR A 735 -16.89 -14.07 -2.35
CA TYR A 735 -15.62 -14.02 -3.10
C TYR A 735 -14.44 -13.60 -2.19
N GLU A 736 -14.75 -13.03 -1.04
CA GLU A 736 -13.78 -12.61 -0.04
C GLU A 736 -13.46 -13.75 0.96
N ASP A 737 -14.40 -14.67 1.17
CA ASP A 737 -14.29 -15.79 2.11
C ASP A 737 -13.03 -16.66 1.88
N SER A 738 -12.20 -16.76 2.92
CA SER A 738 -10.96 -17.56 2.91
C SER A 738 -11.25 -19.06 2.66
N PHE A 739 -12.11 -19.65 3.49
CA PHE A 739 -12.42 -21.09 3.42
C PHE A 739 -13.07 -21.48 2.09
N TYR A 740 -13.82 -20.57 1.44
CA TYR A 740 -14.40 -20.82 0.12
C TYR A 740 -13.30 -21.03 -0.92
N LYS A 741 -12.35 -20.09 -1.00
CA LYS A 741 -11.20 -20.15 -1.91
C LYS A 741 -10.35 -21.41 -1.68
N ARG A 742 -10.06 -21.74 -0.41
CA ARG A 742 -9.33 -22.96 -0.03
C ARG A 742 -10.05 -24.25 -0.39
N SER A 743 -11.38 -24.28 -0.24
CA SER A 743 -12.19 -25.47 -0.55
C SER A 743 -12.26 -25.76 -2.05
N LEU A 744 -12.05 -24.75 -2.91
CA LEU A 744 -12.03 -24.93 -4.35
C LEU A 744 -10.70 -25.52 -4.86
N ASP A 745 -9.57 -25.10 -4.26
CA ASP A 745 -8.24 -25.60 -4.63
C ASP A 745 -8.01 -27.05 -4.15
N ASN A 746 -8.65 -27.42 -3.04
CA ASN A 746 -8.53 -28.75 -2.45
C ASN A 746 -9.69 -29.67 -2.85
N ASP A 747 -9.39 -30.92 -3.22
CA ASP A 747 -10.41 -31.91 -3.57
C ASP A 747 -10.91 -32.72 -2.35
N ASN A 748 -10.24 -32.58 -1.21
CA ASN A 748 -10.56 -33.25 0.06
C ASN A 748 -11.42 -32.36 0.98
N TYR A 749 -11.81 -32.86 2.15
CA TYR A 749 -12.51 -32.04 3.15
C TYR A 749 -11.50 -31.15 3.87
N VAL A 750 -11.78 -29.84 3.91
CA VAL A 750 -10.90 -28.84 4.51
C VAL A 750 -11.42 -28.46 5.89
N PHE A 751 -10.58 -28.63 6.90
CA PHE A 751 -10.83 -28.18 8.26
C PHE A 751 -10.16 -26.83 8.46
N THR A 752 -10.91 -25.86 9.00
CA THR A 752 -10.38 -24.52 9.30
C THR A 752 -10.39 -24.31 10.81
N ALA A 753 -9.25 -23.89 11.34
CA ALA A 753 -9.09 -23.62 12.76
C ALA A 753 -9.82 -22.32 13.17
N PRO A 754 -10.53 -22.30 14.30
CA PRO A 754 -11.10 -21.07 14.84
C PRO A 754 -9.99 -20.10 15.24
N TYR A 755 -10.30 -18.81 15.33
CA TYR A 755 -9.33 -17.83 15.80
C TYR A 755 -9.18 -17.89 17.33
N PHE A 756 -7.94 -17.84 17.80
CA PHE A 756 -7.64 -17.71 19.22
C PHE A 756 -7.79 -16.24 19.67
N ASN A 757 -8.53 -16.01 20.77
CA ASN A 757 -8.58 -14.74 21.50
C ASN A 757 -9.10 -13.49 20.73
N LYS A 758 -9.98 -13.65 19.73
CA LYS A 758 -10.73 -12.54 19.11
C LYS A 758 -11.98 -12.20 19.93
N SER A 759 -12.35 -10.92 20.00
CA SER A 759 -13.59 -10.44 20.62
C SER A 759 -14.80 -11.07 19.93
N GLY A 760 -15.53 -11.94 20.63
CA GLY A 760 -16.69 -12.66 20.09
C GLY A 760 -17.03 -13.93 20.89
N PRO A 761 -18.10 -14.66 20.50
CA PRO A 761 -18.46 -15.93 21.12
C PRO A 761 -17.30 -16.93 21.00
N GLY A 762 -16.97 -17.62 22.10
CA GLY A 762 -15.75 -18.42 22.23
C GLY A 762 -15.66 -19.58 21.23
N ALA A 763 -14.48 -20.20 21.08
CA ALA A 763 -14.25 -21.33 20.17
C ALA A 763 -15.25 -22.51 20.39
N TYR A 764 -15.73 -22.70 21.61
CA TYR A 764 -16.77 -23.68 21.96
C TYR A 764 -18.15 -23.31 21.42
N GLU A 765 -18.46 -22.02 21.31
CA GLU A 765 -19.72 -21.50 20.80
C GLU A 765 -19.74 -21.52 19.26
N SER A 766 -18.65 -21.13 18.63
CA SER A 766 -18.51 -21.14 17.17
C SER A 766 -18.29 -22.53 16.58
N GLY A 767 -17.51 -23.40 17.22
CA GLY A 767 -17.18 -24.74 16.72
C GLY A 767 -16.17 -24.72 15.56
N ILE A 768 -15.57 -25.88 15.27
CA ILE A 768 -14.56 -26.02 14.20
C ILE A 768 -15.27 -26.24 12.88
N MET A 769 -14.91 -25.48 11.85
CA MET A 769 -15.60 -25.56 10.56
C MET A 769 -14.93 -26.55 9.60
N VAL A 770 -15.76 -27.29 8.87
CA VAL A 770 -15.38 -28.19 7.80
C VAL A 770 -16.09 -27.77 6.53
N SER A 771 -15.36 -27.64 5.43
CA SER A 771 -15.90 -27.24 4.15
C SER A 771 -15.40 -28.13 3.01
N LYS A 772 -16.21 -28.26 1.97
CA LYS A 772 -15.87 -28.97 0.73
C LYS A 772 -16.59 -28.34 -0.44
N ALA A 773 -15.86 -28.12 -1.54
CA ALA A 773 -16.47 -27.71 -2.80
C ALA A 773 -17.33 -28.82 -3.38
N VAL A 774 -18.50 -28.44 -3.88
CA VAL A 774 -19.36 -29.29 -4.70
C VAL A 774 -18.71 -29.43 -6.06
N GLU A 775 -18.48 -30.65 -6.50
CA GLU A 775 -17.84 -30.95 -7.77
C GLU A 775 -18.87 -31.59 -8.71
N LEU A 776 -18.95 -31.07 -9.93
CA LEU A 776 -19.92 -31.47 -10.95
C LEU A 776 -19.21 -31.73 -12.27
N ASN A 777 -19.74 -32.67 -13.04
CA ASN A 777 -19.26 -32.92 -14.40
C ASN A 777 -20.42 -32.95 -15.40
N ILE A 778 -20.62 -31.83 -16.10
CA ILE A 778 -21.71 -31.69 -17.09
C ILE A 778 -21.12 -31.84 -18.49
N GLN A 779 -21.50 -32.90 -19.20
CA GLN A 779 -21.03 -33.16 -20.57
C GLN A 779 -19.49 -33.19 -20.70
N GLY A 780 -18.78 -33.67 -19.67
CA GLY A 780 -17.31 -33.70 -19.63
C GLY A 780 -16.64 -32.38 -19.22
N LYS A 781 -17.42 -31.39 -18.76
CA LYS A 781 -16.95 -30.10 -18.23
C LYS A 781 -17.05 -30.08 -16.72
N LEU A 782 -15.91 -29.85 -16.06
CA LEU A 782 -15.81 -29.73 -14.60
C LEU A 782 -16.34 -28.36 -14.12
N LEU A 783 -17.17 -28.37 -13.08
CA LEU A 783 -17.69 -27.17 -12.43
C LEU A 783 -17.65 -27.32 -10.90
N LYS A 784 -17.38 -26.20 -10.20
CA LYS A 784 -17.44 -26.11 -8.74
C LYS A 784 -18.31 -24.90 -8.31
N PRO A 785 -19.66 -25.03 -8.27
CA PRO A 785 -20.56 -23.86 -8.12
C PRO A 785 -20.82 -23.41 -6.67
N ALA A 786 -20.57 -24.27 -5.69
CA ALA A 786 -20.87 -23.99 -4.30
C ALA A 786 -19.92 -24.74 -3.36
N VAL A 787 -19.80 -24.23 -2.14
CA VAL A 787 -19.06 -24.86 -1.04
C VAL A 787 -20.05 -25.14 0.08
N VAL A 788 -20.14 -26.41 0.46
CA VAL A 788 -20.96 -26.83 1.61
C VAL A 788 -20.07 -27.09 2.80
N GLY A 789 -20.63 -26.93 4.00
CA GLY A 789 -19.87 -27.16 5.21
C GLY A 789 -20.70 -27.28 6.47
N ILE A 790 -20.00 -27.60 7.55
CA ILE A 790 -20.53 -27.85 8.88
C ILE A 790 -19.64 -27.18 9.91
N LYS A 791 -20.23 -26.66 11.00
CA LYS A 791 -19.52 -26.38 12.24
C LYS A 791 -19.69 -27.57 13.20
N ILE A 792 -18.57 -28.18 13.59
CA ILE A 792 -18.50 -29.35 14.45
C ILE A 792 -18.56 -28.91 15.92
N ASP A 793 -19.30 -29.67 16.73
CA ASP A 793 -19.25 -29.53 18.19
C ASP A 793 -17.97 -30.18 18.75
N VAL A 794 -17.09 -29.34 19.29
CA VAL A 794 -15.78 -29.75 19.81
C VAL A 794 -15.92 -30.74 20.96
N ASN A 795 -16.92 -30.57 21.84
CA ASN A 795 -17.12 -31.43 23.00
C ASN A 795 -17.49 -32.86 22.59
N SER A 796 -18.48 -33.01 21.69
CA SER A 796 -18.84 -34.31 21.15
C SER A 796 -17.69 -34.97 20.39
N TRP A 797 -16.82 -34.19 19.74
CA TRP A 797 -15.66 -34.73 19.06
C TRP A 797 -14.63 -35.29 20.05
N ILE A 798 -14.33 -34.57 21.14
CA ILE A 798 -13.43 -35.01 22.22
C ILE A 798 -13.88 -36.33 22.85
N GLU A 799 -15.18 -36.49 23.09
CA GLU A 799 -15.71 -37.76 23.61
C GLU A 799 -15.46 -38.94 22.67
N ASN A 800 -15.69 -38.75 21.36
CA ASN A 800 -15.50 -39.80 20.36
C ASN A 800 -14.01 -40.16 20.20
N PHE A 801 -13.15 -39.15 20.22
CA PHE A 801 -11.70 -39.36 20.17
C PHE A 801 -11.20 -40.14 21.37
N THR A 802 -11.56 -39.70 22.59
CA THR A 802 -11.17 -40.37 23.84
C THR A 802 -11.59 -41.84 23.85
N LYS A 803 -12.78 -42.15 23.33
CA LYS A 803 -13.24 -43.56 23.21
C LYS A 803 -12.47 -44.38 22.19
N THR A 804 -11.95 -43.75 21.15
CA THR A 804 -11.27 -44.43 20.03
C THR A 804 -9.78 -44.61 20.31
N SER A 805 -9.18 -43.70 21.07
CA SER A 805 -7.76 -43.68 21.41
C SER A 805 -7.39 -44.44 22.69
N ILE A 806 -8.30 -45.29 23.20
CA ILE A 806 -8.11 -46.13 24.38
C ILE A 806 -8.27 -47.60 23.98
N ARG A 807 -7.29 -48.45 24.30
CA ARG A 807 -7.42 -49.91 24.19
C ARG A 807 -8.26 -50.44 25.34
N ASP A 808 -9.25 -51.28 25.07
CA ASP A 808 -10.04 -51.95 26.11
C ASP A 808 -9.76 -53.46 26.08
N PRO A 809 -9.32 -54.13 27.18
CA PRO A 809 -9.18 -53.63 28.56
C PRO A 809 -7.83 -52.95 28.86
N CYS A 810 -7.90 -51.75 29.44
CA CYS A 810 -6.77 -51.01 30.02
C CYS A 810 -6.46 -51.50 31.44
N ALA A 811 -5.57 -52.49 31.59
CA ALA A 811 -5.24 -53.09 32.90
C ALA A 811 -3.84 -52.69 33.44
N GLY A 812 -3.41 -51.45 33.25
CA GLY A 812 -2.11 -50.94 33.74
C GLY A 812 -2.03 -49.39 33.83
N PRO A 813 -0.95 -48.84 34.41
CA PRO A 813 -0.74 -47.39 34.56
C PRO A 813 -0.47 -46.66 33.25
N VAL A 814 -0.19 -47.39 32.15
CA VAL A 814 0.03 -46.86 30.81
C VAL A 814 -1.21 -47.15 29.97
N CYS A 815 -2.21 -46.28 30.09
CA CYS A 815 -3.36 -46.24 29.19
C CYS A 815 -3.11 -45.09 28.22
N ASP A 816 -3.20 -45.34 26.91
CA ASP A 816 -2.84 -44.48 25.75
C ASP A 816 -3.30 -43.00 25.85
N CYS A 817 -3.98 -42.44 24.85
CA CYS A 817 -4.42 -41.04 24.90
C CYS A 817 -5.65 -40.89 25.82
N LYS A 818 -5.46 -40.99 27.13
CA LYS A 818 -6.51 -40.73 28.13
C LYS A 818 -6.61 -39.23 28.41
N ARG A 819 -7.83 -38.70 28.54
CA ARG A 819 -8.05 -37.29 28.92
C ARG A 819 -7.22 -36.91 30.16
N ASN A 820 -6.40 -35.87 30.03
CA ASN A 820 -5.40 -35.43 31.03
C ASN A 820 -4.42 -36.54 31.45
N SER A 821 -3.75 -37.17 30.47
CA SER A 821 -2.68 -38.14 30.71
C SER A 821 -1.35 -37.43 30.95
N ASP A 822 -0.62 -37.81 31.99
CA ASP A 822 0.73 -37.31 32.27
C ASP A 822 1.81 -38.05 31.47
N VAL A 823 1.45 -39.13 30.75
CA VAL A 823 2.41 -40.01 30.06
C VAL A 823 2.56 -39.62 28.59
N MET A 824 1.45 -39.32 27.91
CA MET A 824 1.42 -39.08 26.46
C MET A 824 0.45 -37.96 26.11
N ASP A 825 0.88 -37.09 25.20
CA ASP A 825 0.07 -36.04 24.61
C ASP A 825 -0.33 -36.44 23.19
N CYS A 826 -1.62 -36.33 22.89
CA CYS A 826 -2.17 -36.64 21.57
C CYS A 826 -2.94 -35.43 21.05
N VAL A 827 -2.61 -35.00 19.83
CA VAL A 827 -3.17 -33.79 19.22
C VAL A 827 -3.51 -34.02 17.75
N ILE A 828 -4.51 -33.28 17.28
CA ILE A 828 -4.80 -33.17 15.84
C ILE A 828 -4.51 -31.74 15.42
N LEU A 829 -3.66 -31.62 14.41
CA LEU A 829 -3.31 -30.36 13.77
C LEU A 829 -3.85 -30.33 12.34
N ASP A 830 -4.04 -29.14 11.81
CA ASP A 830 -4.27 -28.93 10.37
C ASP A 830 -2.96 -28.76 9.60
N ASP A 831 -3.07 -28.47 8.31
CA ASP A 831 -1.96 -28.24 7.39
C ASP A 831 -1.19 -26.94 7.65
N GLY A 832 -1.80 -25.98 8.36
CA GLY A 832 -1.14 -24.79 8.88
C GLY A 832 -0.42 -25.01 10.22
N GLY A 833 -0.58 -26.17 10.86
CA GLY A 833 -0.03 -26.43 12.18
C GLY A 833 -0.81 -25.75 13.31
N PHE A 834 -2.08 -25.42 13.08
CA PHE A 834 -2.98 -24.94 14.12
C PHE A 834 -3.59 -26.10 14.91
N LEU A 835 -3.74 -25.90 16.21
CA LEU A 835 -4.32 -26.88 17.10
C LEU A 835 -5.84 -26.91 16.95
N LEU A 836 -6.38 -28.04 16.50
CA LEU A 836 -7.83 -28.25 16.44
C LEU A 836 -8.35 -29.05 17.63
N MET A 837 -7.56 -30.02 18.08
CA MET A 837 -7.97 -30.95 19.11
C MET A 837 -6.78 -31.36 19.96
N ALA A 838 -6.99 -31.44 21.27
CA ALA A 838 -6.02 -31.96 22.21
C ALA A 838 -6.68 -32.92 23.21
N ASN A 839 -5.89 -33.86 23.69
CA ASN A 839 -6.26 -34.76 24.78
C ASN A 839 -6.16 -34.12 26.17
N HIS A 840 -5.25 -33.14 26.33
CA HIS A 840 -5.03 -32.42 27.58
C HIS A 840 -5.89 -31.14 27.63
N ASP A 841 -6.65 -30.96 28.71
CA ASP A 841 -7.64 -29.87 28.80
C ASP A 841 -7.00 -28.47 28.73
N ASP A 842 -5.75 -28.29 29.18
CA ASP A 842 -5.05 -26.99 29.09
C ASP A 842 -4.77 -26.58 27.63
N TYR A 843 -4.56 -27.57 26.75
CA TYR A 843 -4.37 -27.35 25.32
C TYR A 843 -5.71 -27.16 24.62
N THR A 844 -6.76 -27.85 25.07
CA THR A 844 -8.12 -27.69 24.56
C THR A 844 -8.64 -26.26 24.75
N ASN A 845 -8.29 -25.58 25.85
CA ASN A 845 -8.62 -24.16 26.03
C ASN A 845 -7.88 -23.21 25.07
N GLN A 846 -6.85 -23.70 24.40
CA GLN A 846 -6.04 -22.96 23.42
C GLN A 846 -6.28 -23.45 21.98
N ILE A 847 -7.45 -24.04 21.70
CA ILE A 847 -7.86 -24.42 20.34
C ILE A 847 -7.81 -23.20 19.41
N GLY A 848 -7.34 -23.43 18.18
CA GLY A 848 -7.14 -22.38 17.18
C GLY A 848 -5.80 -21.67 17.27
N ARG A 849 -5.01 -21.95 18.31
CA ARG A 849 -3.66 -21.41 18.47
C ARG A 849 -2.64 -22.20 17.64
N PHE A 850 -1.61 -21.51 17.18
CA PHE A 850 -0.51 -22.14 16.46
C PHE A 850 0.30 -23.07 17.37
N PHE A 851 0.54 -24.31 16.93
CA PHE A 851 1.11 -25.37 17.77
C PHE A 851 2.54 -25.06 18.24
N GLY A 852 3.32 -24.30 17.47
CA GLY A 852 4.67 -23.88 17.86
C GLY A 852 4.72 -22.92 19.05
N GLU A 853 3.59 -22.36 19.48
CA GLU A 853 3.49 -21.58 20.73
C GLU A 853 3.24 -22.46 21.96
N ILE A 854 2.69 -23.66 21.75
CA ILE A 854 2.34 -24.61 22.81
C ILE A 854 3.53 -25.56 23.06
N ASP A 855 4.00 -26.23 21.99
CA ASP A 855 5.21 -27.07 22.01
C ASP A 855 6.16 -26.68 20.86
N PRO A 856 7.01 -25.64 21.07
CA PRO A 856 7.96 -25.17 20.05
C PRO A 856 9.00 -26.22 19.67
N SER A 857 9.38 -27.09 20.62
CA SER A 857 10.40 -28.10 20.41
C SER A 857 9.91 -29.12 19.39
N MET A 858 8.69 -29.62 19.59
CA MET A 858 8.06 -30.57 18.68
C MET A 858 7.83 -29.95 17.30
N MET A 859 7.26 -28.74 17.23
CA MET A 859 6.98 -28.09 15.93
C MET A 859 8.24 -27.87 15.09
N ARG A 860 9.36 -27.44 15.71
CA ARG A 860 10.66 -27.31 15.00
C ARG A 860 11.15 -28.64 14.44
N HIS A 861 11.00 -29.71 15.23
CA HIS A 861 11.38 -31.03 14.79
C HIS A 861 10.50 -31.51 13.63
N LEU A 862 9.19 -31.23 13.66
CA LEU A 862 8.27 -31.54 12.56
C LEU A 862 8.63 -30.85 11.25
N VAL A 863 9.17 -29.63 11.32
CA VAL A 863 9.73 -28.93 10.16
C VAL A 863 11.03 -29.59 9.68
N ASN A 864 11.91 -29.98 10.60
CA ASN A 864 13.20 -30.63 10.27
C ASN A 864 13.01 -31.99 9.58
N ILE A 865 12.04 -32.80 10.03
CA ILE A 865 11.68 -34.07 9.38
C ILE A 865 10.92 -33.88 8.06
N SER A 866 10.72 -32.64 7.61
CA SER A 866 10.05 -32.25 6.36
C SER A 866 8.56 -32.60 6.26
N LEU A 867 7.86 -32.73 7.40
CA LEU A 867 6.40 -32.82 7.42
C LEU A 867 5.79 -31.47 7.01
N TYR A 868 6.17 -30.42 7.74
CA TYR A 868 5.79 -29.04 7.44
C TYR A 868 6.91 -28.33 6.66
N ALA A 869 6.51 -27.50 5.71
CA ALA A 869 7.32 -26.41 5.19
C ALA A 869 6.66 -25.09 5.58
N PHE A 870 7.44 -24.02 5.52
CA PHE A 870 6.89 -22.68 5.63
C PHE A 870 7.50 -21.79 4.55
N ASN A 871 6.78 -20.74 4.21
CA ASN A 871 7.33 -19.63 3.45
C ASN A 871 7.12 -18.36 4.25
N LYS A 872 8.06 -17.43 4.10
CA LYS A 872 7.97 -16.11 4.73
C LYS A 872 7.71 -15.08 3.64
N SER A 873 6.74 -14.22 3.89
CA SER A 873 6.34 -13.13 3.00
C SER A 873 6.37 -11.82 3.76
N TYR A 874 6.48 -10.71 3.05
CA TYR A 874 6.37 -9.38 3.63
C TYR A 874 5.03 -8.78 3.22
N ASP A 875 4.31 -8.23 4.19
CA ASP A 875 3.21 -7.32 3.93
C ASP A 875 3.67 -5.89 4.19
N TYR A 876 3.66 -5.09 3.12
CA TYR A 876 4.09 -3.71 3.14
C TYR A 876 2.98 -2.74 3.55
N GLN A 877 1.71 -3.18 3.56
CA GLN A 877 0.53 -2.35 3.80
C GLN A 877 -0.11 -2.62 5.18
N SER A 878 0.70 -3.07 6.14
CA SER A 878 0.25 -3.37 7.51
C SER A 878 0.38 -2.15 8.44
N VAL A 879 -0.31 -2.19 9.59
CA VAL A 879 -0.32 -1.12 10.59
C VAL A 879 0.25 -1.60 11.92
N CYS A 880 1.19 -0.84 12.47
CA CYS A 880 1.87 -1.19 13.71
C CYS A 880 1.87 -0.01 14.68
N ASP A 881 1.93 -0.34 15.96
CA ASP A 881 2.17 0.64 17.00
C ASP A 881 3.62 1.12 16.89
N PRO A 882 3.89 2.44 16.97
CA PRO A 882 5.23 2.95 16.86
C PRO A 882 6.09 2.41 18.01
N GLY A 883 7.22 1.80 17.67
CA GLY A 883 8.21 1.39 18.67
C GLY A 883 8.69 2.61 19.46
N ALA A 884 8.79 2.48 20.79
CA ALA A 884 9.42 3.49 21.63
C ALA A 884 10.92 3.53 21.32
N ALA A 885 11.31 4.21 20.24
CA ALA A 885 12.71 4.55 20.02
C ALA A 885 13.17 5.35 21.24
N PRO A 886 14.36 5.07 21.81
CA PRO A 886 14.89 5.88 22.88
C PRO A 886 15.05 7.28 22.30
N LYS A 887 14.12 8.18 22.64
CA LYS A 887 14.26 9.60 22.41
C LYS A 887 15.57 9.95 23.10
N GLN A 888 16.65 10.07 22.32
CA GLN A 888 17.82 10.79 22.79
C GLN A 888 17.29 12.20 22.99
N GLY A 889 16.91 12.50 24.23
CA GLY A 889 16.44 13.80 24.62
C GLY A 889 17.48 14.78 24.10
N ALA A 890 17.07 15.64 23.17
CA ALA A 890 17.83 16.82 22.88
C ALA A 890 17.85 17.58 24.21
N GLY A 891 18.95 17.43 24.95
CA GLY A 891 19.17 18.21 26.15
C GLY A 891 18.94 19.67 25.79
N HIS A 892 18.20 20.38 26.64
CA HIS A 892 18.02 21.82 26.49
C HIS A 892 19.39 22.43 26.18
N ARG A 893 19.42 23.26 25.13
CA ARG A 893 20.59 24.06 24.73
C ARG A 893 21.30 24.51 26.00
N SER A 894 22.57 24.18 26.14
CA SER A 894 23.39 24.69 27.22
C SER A 894 23.34 26.22 27.17
N ALA A 895 22.48 26.82 27.98
CA ALA A 895 22.60 28.21 28.34
C ALA A 895 24.01 28.36 28.91
N TYR A 896 24.74 29.36 28.41
CA TYR A 896 26.05 29.71 28.95
C TYR A 896 25.92 29.92 30.45
N VAL A 897 26.43 29.01 31.26
CA VAL A 897 26.50 29.17 32.71
C VAL A 897 27.72 30.05 32.98
N PRO A 898 27.55 31.32 33.39
CA PRO A 898 28.68 32.21 33.61
C PRO A 898 29.57 31.63 34.70
N SER A 899 30.88 31.64 34.45
CA SER A 899 31.86 31.26 35.46
C SER A 899 31.85 32.28 36.62
N ILE A 900 32.40 31.91 37.79
CA ILE A 900 32.52 32.84 38.93
C ILE A 900 33.30 34.11 38.53
N ALA A 901 34.16 34.04 37.51
CA ALA A 901 34.85 35.20 36.93
C ALA A 901 33.92 36.11 36.11
N ASP A 902 32.92 35.56 35.42
CA ASP A 902 31.93 36.31 34.62
C ASP A 902 30.90 37.02 35.52
N ILE A 903 30.55 36.43 36.67
CA ILE A 903 29.62 37.02 37.65
C ILE A 903 30.23 38.26 38.33
N LEU A 904 31.55 38.32 38.47
CA LEU A 904 32.26 39.42 39.15
C LEU A 904 32.58 40.62 38.25
N GLN A 905 32.36 40.54 36.94
CA GLN A 905 32.53 41.68 36.03
C GLN A 905 31.25 42.53 35.97
N ILE A 906 31.17 43.52 36.88
CA ILE A 906 30.08 44.52 36.93
C ILE A 906 29.90 45.26 35.58
N GLY A 907 30.97 45.37 34.78
CA GLY A 907 30.92 45.97 33.44
C GLY A 907 30.11 45.17 32.41
N TRP A 908 30.03 43.84 32.54
CA TRP A 908 29.25 42.99 31.64
C TRP A 908 27.76 43.09 31.95
N TRP A 909 27.39 43.08 33.25
CA TRP A 909 26.01 43.30 33.68
C TRP A 909 25.49 44.68 33.28
N ALA A 910 26.31 45.73 33.39
CA ALA A 910 25.93 47.09 33.01
C ALA A 910 25.72 47.22 31.49
N THR A 911 26.57 46.59 30.68
CA THR A 911 26.46 46.65 29.21
C THR A 911 25.33 45.77 28.69
N ALA A 912 25.12 44.58 29.25
CA ALA A 912 23.99 43.72 28.92
C ALA A 912 22.64 44.33 29.35
N ALA A 913 22.57 44.95 30.53
CA ALA A 913 21.38 45.66 30.98
C ALA A 913 21.11 46.91 30.13
N ALA A 914 22.13 47.70 29.79
CA ALA A 914 21.97 48.86 28.92
C ALA A 914 21.52 48.45 27.51
N TRP A 915 22.04 47.34 26.97
CA TRP A 915 21.64 46.82 25.66
C TRP A 915 20.22 46.26 25.67
N SER A 916 19.82 45.56 26.73
CA SER A 916 18.46 45.05 26.91
C SER A 916 17.44 46.18 27.05
N ILE A 917 17.76 47.23 27.82
CA ILE A 917 16.92 48.42 27.98
C ILE A 917 16.83 49.18 26.66
N LEU A 918 17.93 49.35 25.92
CA LEU A 918 17.94 50.01 24.61
C LEU A 918 17.09 49.23 23.60
N GLN A 919 17.17 47.90 23.62
CA GLN A 919 16.38 47.01 22.77
C GLN A 919 14.89 47.07 23.12
N GLN A 920 14.53 47.10 24.40
CA GLN A 920 13.14 47.31 24.85
C GLN A 920 12.63 48.72 24.53
N LEU A 921 13.47 49.74 24.57
CA LEU A 921 13.10 51.11 24.20
C LEU A 921 12.85 51.22 22.68
N LEU A 922 13.66 50.56 21.86
CA LEU A 922 13.51 50.51 20.41
C LEU A 922 12.27 49.70 19.97
N LEU A 923 12.01 48.57 20.62
CA LEU A 923 10.81 47.76 20.37
C LEU A 923 9.52 48.47 20.82
N SER A 924 9.54 49.14 21.98
CA SER A 924 8.36 49.89 22.48
C SER A 924 8.04 51.14 21.65
N LEU A 925 9.03 51.77 21.01
CA LEU A 925 8.83 52.90 20.09
C LEU A 925 8.35 52.49 18.70
N THR A 926 8.61 51.26 18.27
CA THR A 926 8.29 50.79 16.91
C THR A 926 6.99 50.00 16.82
N PHE A 927 6.56 49.30 17.89
CA PHE A 927 5.35 48.48 17.86
C PHE A 927 4.58 48.51 19.20
N PRO A 928 3.59 49.42 19.38
CA PRO A 928 2.84 49.57 20.64
C PRO A 928 1.87 48.41 20.99
N ARG A 929 1.73 47.38 20.13
CA ARG A 929 0.72 46.31 20.26
C ARG A 929 1.27 44.88 20.17
N LEU A 930 2.57 44.67 20.33
CA LEU A 930 3.18 43.33 20.22
C LEU A 930 3.43 42.67 21.59
N LEU A 931 2.41 42.64 22.46
CA LEU A 931 2.43 41.84 23.69
C LEU A 931 1.16 41.00 23.80
N GLU A 932 0.83 40.31 22.70
CA GLU A 932 0.14 39.02 22.76
C GLU A 932 1.23 37.98 22.47
N ALA A 933 1.94 37.57 23.53
CA ALA A 933 2.78 36.39 23.46
C ALA A 933 1.82 35.21 23.37
N VAL A 934 1.68 34.63 22.17
CA VAL A 934 1.12 33.30 22.01
C VAL A 934 2.08 32.35 22.71
N GLU A 935 1.71 31.89 23.91
CA GLU A 935 2.27 30.68 24.49
C GLU A 935 1.88 29.54 23.55
N MET A 936 2.82 29.08 22.73
CA MET A 936 2.70 27.77 22.11
C MET A 936 2.88 26.75 23.23
N GLU A 937 1.78 26.14 23.67
CA GLU A 937 1.83 24.93 24.49
C GLU A 937 2.57 23.84 23.68
N GLU A 938 3.61 23.26 24.29
CA GLU A 938 4.42 22.17 23.70
C GLU A 938 3.64 20.84 23.57
N ASP A 939 2.35 20.81 23.91
CA ASP A 939 1.55 19.59 23.93
C ASP A 939 1.09 19.12 22.53
N ASP A 940 1.15 19.95 21.49
CA ASP A 940 0.60 19.62 20.16
C ASP A 940 1.50 18.76 19.24
N PHE A 941 2.75 18.50 19.62
CA PHE A 941 3.54 17.45 18.95
C PHE A 941 3.20 16.02 19.43
N THR A 942 2.22 15.88 20.34
CA THR A 942 1.80 14.59 20.91
C THR A 942 0.47 14.06 20.37
N ALA A 943 -0.01 14.55 19.24
CA ALA A 943 -0.87 13.73 18.37
C ALA A 943 -0.01 12.63 17.72
N SER A 944 0.48 11.70 18.56
CA SER A 944 1.02 10.44 18.09
C SER A 944 -0.05 9.82 17.20
N LEU A 945 0.21 9.73 15.89
CA LEU A 945 -0.45 8.77 15.02
C LEU A 945 -0.52 7.45 15.81
N SER A 946 -1.72 7.05 16.22
CA SER A 946 -1.88 5.89 17.11
C SER A 946 -1.32 4.63 16.48
N LYS A 947 -1.26 4.60 15.14
CA LYS A 947 -0.62 3.57 14.32
C LYS A 947 0.10 4.19 13.12
N GLN A 948 1.21 3.59 12.73
CA GLN A 948 1.95 3.94 11.52
C GLN A 948 1.98 2.75 10.56
N SER A 949 2.07 3.02 9.26
CA SER A 949 2.34 1.98 8.27
C SER A 949 3.71 1.35 8.53
N CYS A 950 3.75 0.03 8.55
CA CYS A 950 4.93 -0.76 8.85
C CYS A 950 4.98 -1.98 7.93
N ILE A 951 6.16 -2.59 7.87
CA ILE A 951 6.34 -3.87 7.22
C ILE A 951 6.15 -4.96 8.27
N THR A 952 5.28 -5.92 7.99
CA THR A 952 5.18 -7.14 8.78
C THR A 952 5.69 -8.32 7.98
N GLU A 953 6.54 -9.12 8.62
CA GLU A 953 6.96 -10.42 8.14
C GLU A 953 5.91 -11.43 8.58
N GLN A 954 5.35 -12.12 7.60
CA GLN A 954 4.31 -13.11 7.80
C GLN A 954 4.89 -14.48 7.48
N THR A 955 4.57 -15.45 8.33
CA THR A 955 4.99 -16.84 8.11
C THR A 955 3.75 -17.70 7.93
N GLN A 956 3.74 -18.53 6.90
CA GLN A 956 2.68 -19.52 6.69
C GLN A 956 3.27 -20.91 6.55
N TYR A 957 2.61 -21.87 7.21
CA TYR A 957 2.98 -23.28 7.16
C TYR A 957 2.05 -24.04 6.21
N PHE A 958 2.58 -25.09 5.58
CA PHE A 958 1.85 -26.00 4.72
C PHE A 958 2.56 -27.36 4.65
N PHE A 959 1.85 -28.40 4.19
CA PHE A 959 2.46 -29.71 4.02
C PHE A 959 3.42 -29.76 2.82
N LYS A 960 4.68 -30.14 3.10
CA LYS A 960 5.70 -30.30 2.04
C LYS A 960 5.51 -31.62 1.30
N ASN A 961 5.47 -32.72 2.05
CA ASN A 961 5.43 -34.09 1.55
C ASN A 961 4.04 -34.73 1.66
N ASP A 962 3.77 -35.64 0.73
CA ASP A 962 2.55 -36.47 0.68
C ASP A 962 2.73 -37.83 1.40
N THR A 963 3.89 -38.06 2.03
CA THR A 963 4.14 -39.24 2.86
C THR A 963 3.18 -39.27 4.05
N LYS A 964 2.60 -40.45 4.30
CA LYS A 964 1.49 -40.61 5.25
C LYS A 964 1.94 -40.61 6.71
N SER A 965 3.07 -41.24 7.01
CA SER A 965 3.51 -41.49 8.37
C SER A 965 4.96 -41.05 8.58
N PHE A 966 5.23 -40.54 9.78
CA PHE A 966 6.57 -40.20 10.25
C PHE A 966 6.73 -40.70 11.68
N SER A 967 7.84 -41.38 11.95
CA SER A 967 8.20 -41.84 13.29
C SER A 967 9.61 -41.40 13.59
N GLY A 968 9.86 -40.97 14.82
CA GLY A 968 11.18 -40.52 15.20
C GLY A 968 11.30 -40.29 16.69
N LEU A 969 12.48 -39.82 17.07
CA LEU A 969 12.83 -39.50 18.43
C LEU A 969 13.38 -38.08 18.45
N LEU A 970 12.81 -37.27 19.34
CA LEU A 970 13.17 -35.88 19.54
C LEU A 970 14.16 -35.79 20.70
N ASP A 971 15.40 -35.43 20.40
CA ASP A 971 16.46 -35.25 21.39
C ASP A 971 16.55 -33.79 21.83
N CYS A 972 16.40 -33.54 23.14
CA CYS A 972 16.61 -32.22 23.74
C CYS A 972 17.87 -32.17 24.64
N GLY A 973 18.91 -32.91 24.24
CA GLY A 973 20.19 -32.98 24.94
C GLY A 973 20.23 -34.05 26.03
N ASN A 974 19.48 -33.87 27.13
CA ASN A 974 19.51 -34.80 28.28
C ASN A 974 18.30 -35.74 28.35
N CYS A 975 17.26 -35.48 27.57
CA CYS A 975 16.06 -36.30 27.48
C CYS A 975 15.66 -36.45 26.02
N SER A 976 15.05 -37.59 25.73
CA SER A 976 14.46 -37.90 24.45
C SER A 976 12.95 -38.05 24.61
N ARG A 977 12.21 -37.69 23.57
CA ARG A 977 10.77 -37.93 23.47
C ARG A 977 10.50 -38.72 22.21
N ILE A 978 9.87 -39.89 22.33
CA ILE A 978 9.40 -40.61 21.14
C ILE A 978 8.11 -39.96 20.60
N PHE A 979 8.03 -39.82 19.29
CA PHE A 979 6.84 -39.31 18.62
C PHE A 979 6.48 -40.14 17.39
N HIS A 980 5.20 -40.13 17.07
CA HIS A 980 4.64 -40.72 15.87
C HIS A 980 3.57 -39.80 15.29
N VAL A 981 3.63 -39.63 13.97
CA VAL A 981 2.76 -38.75 13.22
C VAL A 981 2.12 -39.54 12.09
N GLU A 982 0.81 -39.42 11.95
CA GLU A 982 0.03 -40.07 10.90
C GLU A 982 -0.97 -39.07 10.31
N LYS A 983 -0.91 -38.85 8.99
CA LYS A 983 -1.85 -37.99 8.27
C LYS A 983 -3.17 -38.72 8.02
N LEU A 984 -4.29 -38.03 8.27
CA LEU A 984 -5.61 -38.54 7.93
C LEU A 984 -5.80 -38.48 6.40
N MET A 985 -6.32 -39.55 5.80
CA MET A 985 -6.64 -39.57 4.38
C MET A 985 -7.93 -38.78 4.10
N ASN A 986 -8.05 -38.20 2.91
CA ASN A 986 -9.20 -37.41 2.46
C ASN A 986 -9.51 -36.16 3.31
N THR A 987 -8.54 -35.68 4.10
CA THR A 987 -8.62 -34.41 4.84
C THR A 987 -7.25 -33.70 4.85
N ASN A 988 -7.20 -32.47 5.37
CA ASN A 988 -5.97 -31.73 5.66
C ASN A 988 -5.45 -31.95 7.10
N LEU A 989 -5.94 -32.97 7.81
CA LEU A 989 -5.61 -33.20 9.21
C LEU A 989 -4.41 -34.14 9.40
N VAL A 990 -3.65 -33.89 10.47
CA VAL A 990 -2.58 -34.76 10.92
C VAL A 990 -2.76 -35.11 12.39
N PHE A 991 -2.66 -36.40 12.71
CA PHE A 991 -2.67 -36.92 14.06
C PHE A 991 -1.24 -37.10 14.56
N ILE A 992 -0.96 -36.58 15.75
CA ILE A 992 0.36 -36.65 16.39
C ILE A 992 0.19 -37.26 17.77
N MET A 993 1.02 -38.26 18.05
CA MET A 993 1.15 -38.89 19.35
C MET A 993 2.60 -38.75 19.82
N VAL A 994 2.79 -38.18 21.01
CA VAL A 994 4.12 -37.89 21.55
C VAL A 994 4.13 -38.10 23.06
N GLU A 995 5.27 -38.48 23.63
CA GLU A 995 5.42 -38.50 25.09
C GLU A 995 5.18 -37.13 25.70
N SER A 996 4.61 -37.08 26.91
CA SER A 996 4.16 -35.83 27.51
C SER A 996 5.30 -34.82 27.66
N LYS A 997 5.02 -33.55 27.40
CA LYS A 997 6.00 -32.46 27.56
C LYS A 997 6.59 -32.40 28.99
N GLY A 998 5.81 -32.78 30.01
CA GLY A 998 6.25 -32.76 31.41
C GLY A 998 7.42 -33.70 31.73
N THR A 999 7.64 -34.73 30.91
CA THR A 999 8.72 -35.71 31.09
C THR A 999 10.10 -35.15 30.78
N CYS A 1000 10.17 -34.14 29.92
CA CYS A 1000 11.41 -33.57 29.39
C CYS A 1000 11.26 -32.04 29.30
N PRO A 1001 11.81 -31.26 30.25
CA PRO A 1001 11.75 -29.81 30.21
C PRO A 1001 12.66 -29.29 29.09
N CYS A 1002 12.07 -29.08 27.91
CA CYS A 1002 12.76 -28.65 26.71
C CYS A 1002 12.30 -27.26 26.28
N ASP A 1003 12.99 -26.22 26.77
CA ASP A 1003 12.66 -24.83 26.42
C ASP A 1003 13.50 -24.38 25.23
N THR A 1004 12.94 -24.59 24.03
CA THR A 1004 13.41 -23.92 22.81
C THR A 1004 12.67 -22.60 22.64
N ARG A 1005 13.26 -21.63 21.92
CA ARG A 1005 12.60 -20.35 21.63
C ARG A 1005 11.23 -20.62 20.98
N LEU A 1006 10.20 -19.95 21.50
CA LEU A 1006 8.84 -19.96 20.94
C LEU A 1006 8.88 -19.69 19.44
N LEU A 1007 8.13 -20.49 18.69
CA LEU A 1007 7.99 -20.35 17.25
C LEU A 1007 6.57 -19.84 17.03
N MET A 1008 6.46 -18.54 16.78
CA MET A 1008 5.17 -17.86 16.61
C MET A 1008 4.83 -17.78 15.14
N GLN A 1009 3.55 -17.91 14.82
CA GLN A 1009 3.01 -17.66 13.50
C GLN A 1009 2.05 -16.47 13.60
N ALA A 1010 2.59 -15.28 13.37
CA ALA A 1010 1.84 -14.02 13.40
C ALA A 1010 2.48 -13.03 12.43
N GLU A 1011 1.76 -11.94 12.14
CA GLU A 1011 2.34 -10.74 11.57
C GLU A 1011 3.35 -10.16 12.55
N GLN A 1012 4.65 -10.31 12.25
CA GLN A 1012 5.72 -9.82 13.09
C GLN A 1012 6.31 -8.55 12.48
N THR A 1013 6.41 -7.47 13.26
CA THR A 1013 7.12 -6.26 12.82
C THR A 1013 8.55 -6.57 12.41
N SER A 1014 8.92 -6.18 11.19
CA SER A 1014 10.24 -6.45 10.62
C SER A 1014 10.63 -5.29 9.70
N ASP A 1015 11.89 -4.90 9.70
CA ASP A 1015 12.42 -3.85 8.81
C ASP A 1015 12.98 -4.42 7.49
N GLY A 1016 12.84 -5.74 7.26
CA GLY A 1016 13.37 -6.43 6.10
C GLY A 1016 12.45 -6.41 4.86
N PRO A 1017 12.94 -6.86 3.69
CA PRO A 1017 14.31 -7.29 3.39
C PRO A 1017 15.29 -6.10 3.28
N ASP A 1018 16.58 -6.34 3.51
CA ASP A 1018 17.60 -5.27 3.48
C ASP A 1018 17.71 -4.63 2.08
N PRO A 1019 17.39 -3.34 1.92
CA PRO A 1019 17.49 -2.65 0.64
C PRO A 1019 18.91 -2.59 0.07
N CYS A 1020 19.94 -2.63 0.92
CA CYS A 1020 21.34 -2.61 0.49
C CYS A 1020 21.73 -3.85 -0.31
N ASP A 1021 21.08 -4.99 -0.06
CA ASP A 1021 21.32 -6.23 -0.80
C ASP A 1021 20.42 -6.34 -2.02
N MET A 1022 19.15 -5.92 -1.92
CA MET A 1022 18.22 -5.91 -3.06
C MET A 1022 18.74 -5.08 -4.23
N VAL A 1023 19.35 -3.92 -3.96
CA VAL A 1023 19.77 -3.02 -5.03
C VAL A 1023 20.99 -3.51 -5.82
N LYS A 1024 21.75 -4.47 -5.27
CA LYS A 1024 22.87 -5.10 -6.01
C LYS A 1024 22.37 -5.96 -7.17
N GLN A 1025 21.17 -6.52 -7.03
CA GLN A 1025 20.47 -7.32 -8.04
C GLN A 1025 19.03 -6.81 -8.14
N PRO A 1026 18.84 -5.59 -8.69
CA PRO A 1026 17.52 -4.99 -8.74
C PRO A 1026 16.61 -5.78 -9.68
N ARG A 1027 15.31 -5.75 -9.41
CA ARG A 1027 14.30 -6.34 -10.30
C ARG A 1027 14.36 -5.67 -11.68
N TYR A 1028 14.01 -6.43 -12.71
CA TYR A 1028 13.95 -5.90 -14.07
C TYR A 1028 12.87 -4.82 -14.20
N ARG A 1029 13.15 -3.83 -15.04
CA ARG A 1029 12.34 -2.62 -15.25
C ARG A 1029 12.58 -2.12 -16.67
N LYS A 1030 11.55 -1.52 -17.27
CA LYS A 1030 11.68 -0.71 -18.48
C LYS A 1030 11.41 0.76 -18.15
N GLY A 1031 12.35 1.64 -18.50
CA GLY A 1031 12.18 3.09 -18.34
C GLY A 1031 11.38 3.72 -19.49
N PRO A 1032 10.98 4.99 -19.36
CA PRO A 1032 10.28 5.71 -20.43
C PRO A 1032 11.11 5.79 -21.72
N ASP A 1033 10.47 5.58 -22.87
CA ASP A 1033 11.14 5.56 -24.18
C ASP A 1033 11.59 6.97 -24.63
N VAL A 1034 10.88 8.01 -24.20
CA VAL A 1034 11.17 9.41 -24.54
C VAL A 1034 11.78 10.17 -23.37
N CYS A 1035 12.89 10.86 -23.65
CA CYS A 1035 13.55 11.77 -22.73
C CYS A 1035 13.72 13.13 -23.43
N PHE A 1036 13.40 14.21 -22.71
CA PHE A 1036 13.56 15.57 -23.20
C PHE A 1036 14.64 16.29 -22.40
N ASP A 1037 15.88 16.21 -22.87
CA ASP A 1037 17.01 16.91 -22.28
C ASP A 1037 17.82 17.71 -23.32
N ASN A 1038 18.59 18.68 -22.83
CA ASN A 1038 19.68 19.35 -23.56
C ASN A 1038 19.35 19.83 -25.00
N ASN A 1039 18.42 20.79 -25.11
CA ASN A 1039 18.15 21.46 -26.38
C ASN A 1039 19.23 22.53 -26.67
N VAL A 1040 19.69 22.62 -27.92
CA VAL A 1040 20.74 23.58 -28.33
C VAL A 1040 20.28 25.03 -28.21
N LEU A 1041 18.97 25.28 -28.32
CA LEU A 1041 18.35 26.62 -28.25
C LEU A 1041 17.90 27.01 -26.83
N GLU A 1042 18.21 26.20 -25.83
CA GLU A 1042 17.88 26.48 -24.43
C GLU A 1042 18.53 27.77 -23.93
N ASP A 1043 17.76 28.59 -23.21
CA ASP A 1043 18.31 29.70 -22.45
C ASP A 1043 18.95 29.18 -21.16
N TYR A 1044 20.26 29.27 -21.11
CA TYR A 1044 21.09 28.89 -19.96
C TYR A 1044 21.68 30.12 -19.25
N THR A 1045 21.26 31.34 -19.60
CA THR A 1045 21.83 32.58 -19.06
C THR A 1045 21.20 33.01 -17.74
N ASP A 1046 19.98 32.56 -17.46
CA ASP A 1046 19.30 32.80 -16.18
C ASP A 1046 19.68 31.74 -15.13
N CYS A 1047 20.48 32.15 -14.14
CA CYS A 1047 21.05 31.29 -13.11
C CYS A 1047 20.79 31.78 -11.67
N GLY A 1048 19.78 32.64 -11.44
CA GLY A 1048 19.39 33.12 -10.11
C GLY A 1048 20.27 34.27 -9.63
N GLY A 1049 19.79 35.51 -9.79
CA GLY A 1049 20.49 36.72 -9.35
C GLY A 1049 19.93 37.29 -8.05
N VAL A 1050 20.80 37.66 -7.11
CA VAL A 1050 20.43 38.60 -6.05
C VAL A 1050 20.26 39.96 -6.71
N SER A 1051 19.10 40.60 -6.51
CA SER A 1051 18.89 42.03 -6.77
C SER A 1051 19.83 42.85 -5.89
N GLY A 1052 21.12 42.87 -6.23
CA GLY A 1052 22.06 43.78 -5.66
C GLY A 1052 21.62 45.17 -6.08
N LEU A 1053 21.12 45.96 -5.13
CA LEU A 1053 21.07 47.41 -5.28
C LEU A 1053 22.50 47.86 -5.53
N ASN A 1054 22.90 47.98 -6.80
CA ASN A 1054 24.12 48.68 -7.14
C ASN A 1054 23.88 50.14 -6.74
N PRO A 1055 24.52 50.65 -5.67
CA PRO A 1055 24.41 52.06 -5.36
C PRO A 1055 24.88 52.84 -6.58
N SER A 1056 24.09 53.80 -7.04
CA SER A 1056 24.52 54.62 -8.16
C SER A 1056 25.85 55.27 -7.79
N LEU A 1057 26.84 55.18 -8.68
CA LEU A 1057 28.16 55.79 -8.47
C LEU A 1057 28.03 57.27 -8.08
N TRP A 1058 27.02 57.95 -8.63
CA TRP A 1058 26.67 59.33 -8.30
C TRP A 1058 26.22 59.54 -6.85
N SER A 1059 25.48 58.59 -6.27
CA SER A 1059 25.04 58.62 -4.87
C SER A 1059 26.23 58.47 -3.91
N ILE A 1060 27.19 57.60 -4.26
CA ILE A 1060 28.42 57.39 -3.49
C ILE A 1060 29.31 58.63 -3.56
N PHE A 1061 29.50 59.20 -4.75
CA PHE A 1061 30.25 60.45 -4.91
C PHE A 1061 29.58 61.61 -4.16
N GLY A 1062 28.25 61.70 -4.18
CA GLY A 1062 27.50 62.70 -3.41
C GLY A 1062 27.68 62.56 -1.90
N LEU A 1063 27.61 61.34 -1.37
CA LEU A 1063 27.84 61.06 0.05
C LEU A 1063 29.29 61.33 0.47
N GLN A 1064 30.28 60.99 -0.36
CA GLN A 1064 31.67 61.33 -0.12
C GLN A 1064 31.91 62.85 -0.11
N PHE A 1065 31.24 63.60 -0.99
CA PHE A 1065 31.33 65.06 -1.00
C PHE A 1065 30.74 65.70 0.26
N ILE A 1066 29.61 65.18 0.75
CA ILE A 1066 28.96 65.62 1.99
C ILE A 1066 29.83 65.29 3.22
N LEU A 1067 30.46 64.11 3.25
CA LEU A 1067 31.40 63.71 4.30
C LEU A 1067 32.68 64.54 4.29
N LEU A 1068 33.24 64.86 3.12
CA LEU A 1068 34.38 65.77 2.98
C LEU A 1068 34.03 67.20 3.43
N TRP A 1069 32.81 67.66 3.15
CA TRP A 1069 32.33 68.97 3.60
C TRP A 1069 32.18 69.04 5.13
N LEU A 1070 31.61 67.99 5.76
CA LEU A 1070 31.46 67.90 7.22
C LEU A 1070 32.81 67.85 7.98
N VAL A 1071 33.83 67.19 7.41
CA VAL A 1071 35.17 67.11 8.02
C VAL A 1071 35.95 68.42 7.85
N SER A 1072 35.66 69.21 6.80
CA SER A 1072 36.30 70.50 6.57
C SER A 1072 35.76 71.66 7.43
N GLY A 1073 34.59 71.50 8.07
CA GLY A 1073 33.90 72.55 8.82
C GLY A 1073 34.28 72.73 10.29
N SER A 1074 35.11 71.86 10.87
CA SER A 1074 35.42 71.88 12.32
C SER A 1074 36.86 72.28 12.62
N ARG A 1075 37.27 73.50 12.23
CA ARG A 1075 38.40 74.23 12.84
C ARG A 1075 38.21 75.73 12.70
N HIS A 1076 37.69 76.38 13.74
CA HIS A 1076 38.16 77.65 14.32
C HIS A 1076 37.14 78.14 15.36
N TYR A 1077 37.53 78.16 16.65
CA TYR A 1077 37.53 79.35 17.52
C TYR A 1077 37.93 78.92 18.95
N LEU A 1078 39.15 79.30 19.35
CA LEU A 1078 39.59 79.37 20.74
C LEU A 1078 40.49 80.61 20.83
N LEU A 1079 39.87 81.71 21.23
CA LEU A 1079 40.45 82.83 21.98
C LEU A 1079 39.31 83.53 22.70
#